data_AF-A0A9D6X9D0-F1
#
_entry.id   AF-A0A9D6X9D0-F1
#
_cell.length_a   1.000
_cell.length_b   1.000
_cell.length_c   1.000
_cell.angle_alpha   90.00
_cell.angle_beta   90.00
_cell.angle_gamma   90.00
#
_symmetry.space_group_name_H-M   'P 1'
#
loop_
_entity.id
_entity.type
_entity.pdbx_description
1 polymer ?
#
loop_
_entity_poly.entity_id
_entity_poly.type
_entity_poly.pdbx_seq_one_letter_code
_entity_poly.pdbx_strand_id
1 'polypeptide(L)'
;MRPDIKSTQLGGIANLALVAPVKPGFIPGADTVTYARRLEALLKTLMAIRLGSRETSRFGIPFPDAVGRLGILQSFRYAVIPPRVGSRGEDPLPPGVLDAGLYRLYLNVVFDGGWEPYMRAIYRDLGYLLDTIFCNTVGYRLSTQHSYDEYCRWVREHEVPAGILYTESSASVLDLRYAEAVERRQREEADPARARQAVAGFALQPPIDTATSLERLGMASEEARREVVTNSLRALKGLYDLHLLHPKNADRDDVRILAFTQRAMPEFRAFLERKRGEPWLQVHREHVDWILRPRSSEQPPIGTPATFEGADIQSGIHKPYEAVTHGCLLLLRVTNAQKARAWIDALPKATAERQAAIGETLYWNVAFSANGLRALGVPPSRIDRFPQEFVEGMEARAGMLGDVRTNHPEHWRRPRLASSPQIEVDLGSVDVAVQYRLASKSEPERQLHSALAALAAAIDKERDGLLVLAVEPMRSYPSPTDVAGTVTEHFGFADGLSQPAPNFAGAAPPPPPKAYDNSVLPGEIYLGHPSDRDRGRFPDTADALMDNGSFLVVRKLRQHVGRWQAMLARAAERRDPLHAQRSAAEQALAREDVAAKLMGRRYDGTVLADPAQGAGNDFHYDADPTGARCPFSAHIRRTNPRSPAIAAAGQQKLPRILRRGMSYGPRFGGGPLADASAERGLFFMAYCGSLAEQFEIIQRWIAGGNSTGVHSSHSDPMLGVPQKGTPRLVQWLGEDGQAVTVDLGDEPLVQLEWGLYLFTPSLTGLKALTAGLPADAPAPPVASCPLKHEPYAPAGDAFEERKLMLQGRRDDKDELWRAVNACGGTLQTAYGLLEGRKDKVLAALHDAGTRHSVCGYGRRFAASVGPGFLGMDDPDHKRLAVKSGIKQAIAGIDEGRAFEAARAAAAALLDGGLKRLAAAGQAPTIDLVRLSEMVVARLYFAWWGLPDGQFMKEGYSTLTDLDEAPDAYCPRDFVFVARLNFGAHPSPTETRLGTTRGQAIQSAVRRYLQAVLQANAADKLVYLTKFIHDALMKDPARPGAFDETVWTIGGTMLGFGPSTHQHFVQVVRDWIEPSRSGGTTLWDLQALLLAEGATVAPTLAAAQKVLRAPLVAQMRREPVPGVIWREKPGTTKAPEAPEPPKLMLGLHGLMDDADAEALMFGGTLDPSDKKLFGVHACPGHGMAIGVLLGVLSALLTMGTLKRTPSSTIVMIER
;
A
#
# COMPACT_ATOMS: atom_id res chain seq x y z
N MET A 1 -3.29 -25.70 -2.19
CA MET A 1 -3.46 -25.74 -3.66
C MET A 1 -4.74 -25.01 -4.05
N ARG A 2 -4.62 -23.90 -4.79
CA ARG A 2 -5.62 -23.45 -5.77
C ARG A 2 -4.95 -23.58 -7.14
N PRO A 3 -5.50 -24.30 -8.14
CA PRO A 3 -4.82 -24.47 -9.44
C PRO A 3 -4.85 -23.23 -10.33
N ASP A 4 -5.87 -22.37 -10.18
CA ASP A 4 -6.12 -21.27 -11.12
C ASP A 4 -5.16 -20.10 -10.92
N ILE A 5 -4.32 -19.85 -11.92
CA ILE A 5 -3.45 -18.68 -12.04
C ILE A 5 -4.33 -17.43 -12.24
N LYS A 6 -3.98 -16.33 -11.57
CA LYS A 6 -4.80 -15.10 -11.52
C LYS A 6 -4.09 -13.83 -11.99
N SER A 7 -2.80 -13.70 -11.68
CA SER A 7 -1.98 -12.59 -12.13
C SER A 7 -1.76 -12.67 -13.65
N THR A 8 -2.30 -11.70 -14.38
CA THR A 8 -2.16 -11.61 -15.85
C THR A 8 -0.88 -10.86 -16.20
N GLN A 9 -0.18 -11.29 -17.26
CA GLN A 9 1.13 -10.76 -17.65
C GLN A 9 1.20 -10.53 -19.16
N LEU A 10 1.91 -9.48 -19.60
CA LEU A 10 2.15 -9.17 -21.00
C LEU A 10 3.46 -8.37 -21.16
N GLY A 11 4.40 -8.86 -21.96
CA GLY A 11 5.63 -8.12 -22.31
C GLY A 11 6.51 -7.69 -21.12
N GLY A 12 6.56 -8.50 -20.05
CA GLY A 12 7.27 -8.15 -18.81
C GLY A 12 6.52 -7.15 -17.89
N ILE A 13 5.31 -6.74 -18.26
CA ILE A 13 4.36 -6.04 -17.37
C ILE A 13 3.47 -7.11 -16.72
N ALA A 14 3.17 -6.95 -15.43
CA ALA A 14 2.28 -7.84 -14.69
C ALA A 14 1.15 -7.05 -14.01
N ASN A 15 0.06 -7.75 -13.70
CA ASN A 15 -1.07 -7.21 -12.96
C ASN A 15 -1.34 -8.01 -11.68
N LEU A 16 -1.56 -7.27 -10.60
CA LEU A 16 -2.10 -7.78 -9.34
C LEU A 16 -3.49 -7.20 -9.13
N ALA A 17 -4.48 -8.07 -8.95
CA ALA A 17 -5.83 -7.67 -8.55
C ALA A 17 -6.22 -8.41 -7.25
N LEU A 18 -6.59 -7.66 -6.21
CA LEU A 18 -7.01 -8.18 -4.90
C LEU A 18 -8.45 -7.76 -4.59
N VAL A 19 -9.23 -8.67 -4.00
CA VAL A 19 -10.52 -8.32 -3.35
C VAL A 19 -10.48 -8.84 -1.92
N ALA A 20 -10.40 -7.91 -0.96
CA ALA A 20 -10.34 -8.20 0.47
C ALA A 20 -11.60 -7.69 1.21
N PRO A 21 -12.20 -8.47 2.12
CA PRO A 21 -13.32 -8.02 2.93
C PRO A 21 -12.88 -6.94 3.94
N VAL A 22 -13.60 -5.82 4.00
CA VAL A 22 -13.42 -4.77 5.00
C VAL A 22 -13.92 -5.28 6.36
N LYS A 23 -13.25 -4.93 7.45
CA LYS A 23 -13.68 -5.25 8.81
C LYS A 23 -15.10 -4.70 9.05
N PRO A 24 -16.06 -5.50 9.55
CA PRO A 24 -17.36 -4.98 9.98
C PRO A 24 -17.20 -4.12 11.25
N GLY A 25 -18.25 -3.38 11.60
CA GLY A 25 -18.33 -2.63 12.87
C GLY A 25 -17.61 -1.28 12.89
N PHE A 26 -17.44 -0.77 14.10
CA PHE A 26 -16.84 0.53 14.41
C PHE A 26 -15.36 0.41 14.78
N ILE A 27 -14.59 1.47 14.51
CA ILE A 27 -13.19 1.56 14.95
C ILE A 27 -13.13 1.68 16.49
N PRO A 28 -12.13 1.09 17.17
CA PRO A 28 -11.96 1.24 18.62
C PRO A 28 -11.49 2.67 18.97
N GLY A 29 -12.42 3.61 19.13
CA GLY A 29 -12.14 5.03 19.36
C GLY A 29 -13.30 5.80 20.00
N ALA A 30 -13.16 7.12 20.12
CA ALA A 30 -14.17 7.99 20.71
C ALA A 30 -15.24 8.46 19.70
N ASP A 31 -14.95 8.43 18.39
CA ASP A 31 -15.87 8.77 17.29
C ASP A 31 -16.53 7.50 16.73
N THR A 32 -17.85 7.53 16.54
CA THR A 32 -18.66 6.43 15.97
C THR A 32 -18.46 6.30 14.45
N VAL A 33 -17.26 5.86 14.04
CA VAL A 33 -16.87 5.71 12.63
C VAL A 33 -16.66 4.23 12.30
N THR A 34 -17.22 3.77 11.18
CA THR A 34 -17.02 2.39 10.70
C THR A 34 -15.67 2.23 9.99
N TYR A 35 -15.09 1.03 10.00
CA TYR A 35 -13.85 0.76 9.26
C TYR A 35 -13.99 1.11 7.76
N ALA A 36 -15.16 0.88 7.16
CA ALA A 36 -15.45 1.28 5.78
C ALA A 36 -15.39 2.81 5.58
N ARG A 37 -15.94 3.62 6.51
CA ARG A 37 -15.92 5.10 6.40
C ARG A 37 -14.54 5.69 6.71
N ARG A 38 -13.75 5.05 7.58
CA ARG A 38 -12.32 5.35 7.78
C ARG A 38 -11.51 5.07 6.50
N LEU A 39 -11.72 3.91 5.88
CA LEU A 39 -11.07 3.51 4.64
C LEU A 39 -11.43 4.46 3.48
N GLU A 40 -12.71 4.82 3.32
CA GLU A 40 -13.13 5.82 2.32
C GLU A 40 -12.47 7.18 2.54
N ALA A 41 -12.40 7.67 3.78
CA ALA A 41 -11.75 8.94 4.09
C ALA A 41 -10.24 8.91 3.75
N LEU A 42 -9.54 7.85 4.14
CA LEU A 42 -8.13 7.62 3.79
C LEU A 42 -7.93 7.62 2.27
N LEU A 43 -8.70 6.82 1.53
CA LEU A 43 -8.55 6.67 0.08
C LEU A 43 -8.93 7.96 -0.68
N LYS A 44 -9.93 8.72 -0.21
CA LYS A 44 -10.25 10.06 -0.75
C LYS A 44 -9.07 11.02 -0.54
N THR A 45 -8.54 11.12 0.68
CA THR A 45 -7.38 11.98 0.99
C THR A 45 -6.16 11.63 0.13
N LEU A 46 -5.84 10.34 -0.02
CA LEU A 46 -4.73 9.88 -0.86
C LEU A 46 -4.92 10.26 -2.34
N MET A 47 -6.13 10.08 -2.88
CA MET A 47 -6.46 10.50 -4.25
C MET A 47 -6.35 12.01 -4.42
N ALA A 48 -6.88 12.79 -3.47
CA ALA A 48 -6.94 14.25 -3.56
C ALA A 48 -5.55 14.90 -3.41
N ILE A 49 -4.67 14.34 -2.57
CA ILE A 49 -3.23 14.71 -2.50
C ILE A 49 -2.57 14.47 -3.86
N ARG A 50 -2.80 13.30 -4.46
CA ARG A 50 -2.16 12.91 -5.73
C ARG A 50 -2.67 13.72 -6.93
N LEU A 51 -3.96 14.07 -6.93
CA LEU A 51 -4.57 14.95 -7.91
C LEU A 51 -4.01 16.37 -7.80
N GLY A 52 -4.01 16.95 -6.59
CA GLY A 52 -3.43 18.27 -6.33
C GLY A 52 -1.95 18.36 -6.72
N SER A 53 -1.17 17.31 -6.48
CA SER A 53 0.24 17.22 -6.90
C SER A 53 0.47 17.14 -8.42
N ARG A 54 -0.57 16.88 -9.23
CA ARG A 54 -0.52 16.85 -10.70
C ARG A 54 -1.14 18.08 -11.35
N GLU A 55 -2.27 18.56 -10.82
CA GLU A 55 -2.99 19.70 -11.38
C GLU A 55 -2.31 21.05 -11.09
N THR A 56 -1.52 21.14 -10.01
CA THR A 56 -0.88 22.40 -9.60
C THR A 56 0.60 22.51 -9.96
N SER A 57 1.27 21.40 -10.33
CA SER A 57 2.72 21.37 -10.55
C SER A 57 3.12 22.06 -11.86
N ARG A 58 3.45 23.36 -11.78
CA ARG A 58 4.03 24.11 -12.90
C ARG A 58 5.52 23.77 -13.10
N PHE A 59 6.14 23.29 -12.03
CA PHE A 59 7.51 22.81 -11.99
C PHE A 59 7.50 21.30 -11.71
N GLY A 60 8.49 20.56 -12.24
CA GLY A 60 8.55 19.11 -12.10
C GLY A 60 8.57 18.66 -10.63
N ILE A 61 7.72 17.69 -10.28
CA ILE A 61 7.45 17.25 -8.90
C ILE A 61 8.75 16.89 -8.16
N PRO A 62 9.22 17.70 -7.18
CA PRO A 62 10.51 17.48 -6.53
C PRO A 62 10.45 16.50 -5.35
N PHE A 63 9.24 16.27 -4.80
CA PHE A 63 8.98 15.32 -3.72
C PHE A 63 8.03 14.23 -4.24
N PRO A 64 8.54 13.06 -4.69
CA PRO A 64 7.68 12.02 -5.24
C PRO A 64 6.85 11.33 -4.15
N ASP A 65 5.56 11.14 -4.43
CA ASP A 65 4.66 10.33 -3.59
C ASP A 65 5.18 8.88 -3.47
N ALA A 66 4.73 8.14 -2.45
CA ALA A 66 5.20 6.78 -2.17
C ALA A 66 5.07 5.82 -3.38
N VAL A 67 4.04 6.00 -4.21
CA VAL A 67 3.75 5.19 -5.40
C VAL A 67 4.66 5.59 -6.57
N GLY A 68 4.88 6.90 -6.77
CA GLY A 68 5.78 7.44 -7.79
C GLY A 68 7.27 7.16 -7.53
N ARG A 69 7.65 7.02 -6.25
CA ARG A 69 9.00 6.66 -5.79
C ARG A 69 9.44 5.26 -6.17
N LEU A 70 8.50 4.31 -6.34
CA LEU A 70 8.83 2.97 -6.83
C LEU A 70 9.33 2.96 -8.28
N GLY A 71 8.92 3.93 -9.11
CA GLY A 71 9.40 4.07 -10.50
C GLY A 71 8.97 2.97 -11.49
N ILE A 72 8.32 1.90 -11.03
CA ILE A 72 7.88 0.72 -11.82
C ILE A 72 6.36 0.57 -11.93
N LEU A 73 5.57 1.53 -11.42
CA LEU A 73 4.12 1.43 -11.37
C LEU A 73 3.45 2.19 -12.52
N GLN A 74 2.82 1.46 -13.44
CA GLN A 74 2.07 2.04 -14.56
C GLN A 74 0.69 2.56 -14.11
N SER A 75 -0.05 1.76 -13.34
CA SER A 75 -1.28 2.22 -12.69
C SER A 75 -1.50 1.56 -11.33
N PHE A 76 -2.08 2.31 -10.40
CA PHE A 76 -2.41 1.87 -9.04
C PHE A 76 -3.81 2.39 -8.73
N ARG A 77 -4.79 1.48 -8.68
CA ARG A 77 -6.22 1.78 -8.64
C ARG A 77 -6.85 1.06 -7.45
N TYR A 78 -7.74 1.74 -6.73
CA TYR A 78 -8.49 1.15 -5.61
C TYR A 78 -9.97 1.53 -5.68
N ALA A 79 -10.83 0.68 -5.14
CA ALA A 79 -12.25 0.95 -4.98
C ALA A 79 -12.79 0.30 -3.70
N VAL A 80 -13.69 1.00 -3.01
CA VAL A 80 -14.52 0.42 -1.95
C VAL A 80 -15.81 -0.05 -2.61
N ILE A 81 -15.97 -1.36 -2.75
CA ILE A 81 -17.17 -1.99 -3.30
C ILE A 81 -18.23 -2.10 -2.19
N PRO A 82 -19.43 -1.54 -2.38
CA PRO A 82 -20.53 -1.71 -1.43
C PRO A 82 -21.16 -3.11 -1.55
N PRO A 83 -21.73 -3.66 -0.47
CA PRO A 83 -22.21 -5.04 -0.43
C PRO A 83 -23.33 -5.37 -1.44
N ARG A 84 -24.04 -4.35 -1.97
CA ARG A 84 -25.15 -4.48 -2.90
C ARG A 84 -24.78 -4.47 -4.40
N VAL A 85 -23.49 -4.56 -4.76
CA VAL A 85 -23.05 -4.68 -6.15
C VAL A 85 -22.46 -6.07 -6.38
N GLY A 86 -23.05 -6.85 -7.28
CA GLY A 86 -22.75 -8.28 -7.46
C GLY A 86 -21.30 -8.54 -7.89
N SER A 87 -20.44 -8.89 -6.94
CA SER A 87 -19.00 -8.99 -7.16
C SER A 87 -18.31 -10.17 -6.46
N ARG A 88 -18.90 -11.38 -6.58
CA ARG A 88 -18.20 -12.70 -6.50
C ARG A 88 -19.08 -13.94 -6.65
N GLY A 89 -20.40 -13.81 -6.82
CA GLY A 89 -21.30 -14.98 -6.90
C GLY A 89 -21.73 -15.53 -5.54
N GLU A 90 -21.71 -14.68 -4.49
CA GLU A 90 -22.61 -14.89 -3.36
C GLU A 90 -24.05 -14.68 -3.86
N ASP A 91 -24.94 -15.61 -3.56
CA ASP A 91 -26.36 -15.51 -3.89
C ASP A 91 -26.98 -14.24 -3.29
N PRO A 92 -28.04 -13.67 -3.92
CA PRO A 92 -28.82 -12.63 -3.27
C PRO A 92 -29.30 -13.12 -1.89
N LEU A 93 -29.12 -12.30 -0.86
CA LEU A 93 -29.45 -12.63 0.53
C LEU A 93 -30.83 -13.32 0.60
N PRO A 94 -30.95 -14.47 1.29
CA PRO A 94 -32.19 -15.24 1.35
C PRO A 94 -33.39 -14.35 1.71
N PRO A 95 -34.62 -14.62 1.21
CA PRO A 95 -35.78 -13.75 1.39
C PRO A 95 -36.01 -13.30 2.84
N GLY A 96 -35.51 -12.10 3.13
CA GLY A 96 -35.20 -11.67 4.49
C GLY A 96 -33.96 -12.37 5.08
N VAL A 97 -32.83 -11.69 4.92
CA VAL A 97 -31.78 -11.53 5.92
C VAL A 97 -31.35 -10.07 5.75
N LEU A 98 -31.40 -9.26 6.80
CA LEU A 98 -30.76 -7.94 6.80
C LEU A 98 -29.43 -8.02 7.53
N ASP A 99 -28.42 -8.48 6.81
CA ASP A 99 -27.03 -8.19 7.12
C ASP A 99 -26.71 -6.76 6.65
N ALA A 100 -25.86 -6.03 7.37
CA ALA A 100 -25.28 -4.78 6.87
C ALA A 100 -24.43 -5.00 5.60
N GLY A 101 -23.92 -6.22 5.42
CA GLY A 101 -23.25 -6.70 4.23
C GLY A 101 -21.77 -6.32 4.20
N LEU A 102 -20.95 -7.23 3.68
CA LEU A 102 -19.51 -7.04 3.72
C LEU A 102 -19.04 -6.10 2.59
N TYR A 103 -18.68 -4.87 2.96
CA TYR A 103 -17.88 -3.97 2.12
C TYR A 103 -16.58 -4.67 1.71
N ARG A 104 -16.12 -4.46 0.47
CA ARG A 104 -14.89 -5.09 -0.05
C ARG A 104 -13.94 -4.04 -0.61
N LEU A 105 -12.67 -4.10 -0.21
CA LEU A 105 -11.61 -3.31 -0.82
C LEU A 105 -11.11 -4.05 -2.07
N TYR A 106 -11.27 -3.43 -3.22
CA TYR A 106 -10.61 -3.81 -4.46
C TYR A 106 -9.33 -3.01 -4.63
N LEU A 107 -8.23 -3.69 -4.96
CA LEU A 107 -6.98 -3.10 -5.42
C LEU A 107 -6.64 -3.70 -6.78
N ASN A 108 -6.23 -2.87 -7.73
CA ASN A 108 -5.69 -3.29 -9.02
C ASN A 108 -4.42 -2.49 -9.33
N VAL A 109 -3.30 -3.18 -9.56
CA VAL A 109 -2.00 -2.56 -9.86
C VAL A 109 -1.38 -3.19 -11.10
N VAL A 110 -1.00 -2.35 -12.06
CA VAL A 110 -0.21 -2.72 -13.26
C VAL A 110 1.21 -2.22 -13.07
N PHE A 111 2.20 -3.10 -13.19
CA PHE A 111 3.59 -2.82 -12.81
C PHE A 111 4.62 -3.51 -13.72
N ASP A 112 5.78 -2.88 -13.87
CA ASP A 112 6.94 -3.43 -14.56
C ASP A 112 7.67 -4.41 -13.63
N GLY A 113 7.59 -5.71 -13.88
CA GLY A 113 8.32 -6.70 -13.08
C GLY A 113 7.71 -8.09 -13.05
N GLY A 114 8.41 -9.02 -12.41
CA GLY A 114 7.80 -10.25 -11.89
C GLY A 114 7.04 -9.97 -10.59
N TRP A 115 6.13 -10.86 -10.21
CA TRP A 115 5.30 -10.71 -9.01
C TRP A 115 6.14 -10.61 -7.72
N GLU A 116 7.14 -11.49 -7.54
CA GLU A 116 7.98 -11.54 -6.32
C GLU A 116 8.81 -10.24 -6.10
N PRO A 117 9.56 -9.71 -7.11
CA PRO A 117 10.21 -8.39 -7.00
C PRO A 117 9.24 -7.27 -6.60
N TYR A 118 8.02 -7.29 -7.14
CA TYR A 118 7.01 -6.29 -6.79
C TYR A 118 6.50 -6.49 -5.36
N MET A 119 6.28 -7.73 -4.90
CA MET A 119 5.91 -8.00 -3.52
C MET A 119 6.97 -7.52 -2.53
N ARG A 120 8.26 -7.70 -2.87
CA ARG A 120 9.39 -7.21 -2.06
C ARG A 120 9.40 -5.68 -2.00
N ALA A 121 9.19 -5.03 -3.14
CA ALA A 121 9.07 -3.57 -3.21
C ALA A 121 7.89 -3.04 -2.38
N ILE A 122 6.71 -3.68 -2.41
CA ILE A 122 5.59 -3.22 -1.59
C ILE A 122 5.77 -3.54 -0.11
N TYR A 123 6.28 -4.72 0.26
CA TYR A 123 6.54 -5.07 1.67
C TYR A 123 7.56 -4.11 2.31
N ARG A 124 8.63 -3.75 1.60
CA ARG A 124 9.67 -2.83 2.11
C ARG A 124 9.27 -1.35 2.06
N ASP A 125 8.73 -0.88 0.94
CA ASP A 125 8.63 0.56 0.65
C ASP A 125 7.20 1.10 0.66
N LEU A 126 6.22 0.34 0.15
CA LEU A 126 4.79 0.66 0.32
C LEU A 126 4.19 0.05 1.59
N GLY A 127 4.97 -0.64 2.43
CA GLY A 127 4.45 -1.45 3.54
C GLY A 127 3.54 -0.64 4.44
N TYR A 128 4.03 0.52 4.90
CA TYR A 128 3.25 1.48 5.70
C TYR A 128 2.00 2.05 4.98
N LEU A 129 2.02 2.20 3.65
CA LEU A 129 0.85 2.65 2.87
C LEU A 129 -0.22 1.55 2.83
N LEU A 130 0.19 0.34 2.44
CA LEU A 130 -0.71 -0.81 2.35
C LEU A 130 -1.20 -1.24 3.72
N ASP A 131 -0.38 -1.17 4.76
CA ASP A 131 -0.77 -1.42 6.14
C ASP A 131 -1.82 -0.42 6.62
N THR A 132 -1.65 0.88 6.33
CA THR A 132 -2.66 1.91 6.66
C THR A 132 -3.97 1.70 5.91
N ILE A 133 -3.92 1.17 4.69
CA ILE A 133 -5.11 0.84 3.88
C ILE A 133 -5.78 -0.47 4.37
N PHE A 134 -5.05 -1.58 4.38
CA PHE A 134 -5.57 -2.93 4.60
C PHE A 134 -5.69 -3.35 6.08
N CYS A 135 -5.18 -2.57 7.06
CA CYS A 135 -5.56 -2.76 8.47
C CYS A 135 -7.08 -2.62 8.71
N ASN A 136 -7.80 -2.01 7.75
CA ASN A 136 -9.26 -1.96 7.69
C ASN A 136 -9.89 -3.23 7.08
N THR A 137 -9.14 -4.29 6.79
CA THR A 137 -9.63 -5.55 6.18
C THR A 137 -9.41 -6.76 7.10
N VAL A 138 -10.20 -7.82 6.89
CA VAL A 138 -10.18 -9.02 7.75
C VAL A 138 -8.94 -9.88 7.46
N GLY A 139 -8.28 -10.34 8.52
CA GLY A 139 -7.14 -11.28 8.44
C GLY A 139 -5.83 -10.70 7.88
N TYR A 140 -5.78 -9.41 7.53
CA TYR A 140 -4.61 -8.80 6.88
C TYR A 140 -3.33 -8.87 7.71
N ARG A 141 -2.22 -9.20 7.04
CA ARG A 141 -0.89 -9.38 7.61
C ARG A 141 -0.08 -8.10 7.43
N LEU A 142 0.11 -7.36 8.53
CA LEU A 142 0.87 -6.11 8.57
C LEU A 142 2.36 -6.33 8.25
N SER A 143 2.90 -5.56 7.30
CA SER A 143 4.30 -5.63 6.85
C SER A 143 5.36 -5.34 7.93
N THR A 144 4.97 -4.64 9.01
CA THR A 144 5.86 -4.36 10.15
C THR A 144 5.83 -5.42 11.26
N GLN A 145 4.89 -6.37 11.22
CA GLN A 145 4.62 -7.29 12.35
C GLN A 145 4.62 -8.78 11.96
N HIS A 146 4.39 -9.11 10.69
CA HIS A 146 4.36 -10.47 10.16
C HIS A 146 5.57 -10.75 9.26
N SER A 147 5.81 -12.02 8.93
CA SER A 147 6.85 -12.37 7.95
C SER A 147 6.46 -11.97 6.52
N TYR A 148 7.44 -11.95 5.61
CA TYR A 148 7.18 -11.80 4.18
C TYR A 148 6.34 -12.96 3.62
N ASP A 149 6.53 -14.18 4.13
CA ASP A 149 5.82 -15.38 3.69
C ASP A 149 4.35 -15.35 4.13
N GLU A 150 4.08 -14.91 5.37
CA GLU A 150 2.72 -14.65 5.86
C GLU A 150 2.03 -13.53 5.06
N TYR A 151 2.75 -12.44 4.79
CA TYR A 151 2.26 -11.34 3.97
C TYR A 151 1.85 -11.82 2.57
N CYS A 152 2.76 -12.49 1.86
CA CYS A 152 2.52 -12.96 0.51
C CYS A 152 1.42 -14.03 0.45
N ARG A 153 1.33 -14.92 1.45
CA ARG A 153 0.25 -15.89 1.59
C ARG A 153 -1.12 -15.22 1.66
N TRP A 154 -1.27 -14.19 2.51
CA TRP A 154 -2.51 -13.41 2.58
C TRP A 154 -2.84 -12.71 1.24
N VAL A 155 -1.83 -12.17 0.54
CA VAL A 155 -2.03 -11.55 -0.79
C VAL A 155 -2.59 -12.59 -1.78
N ARG A 156 -2.06 -13.82 -1.82
CA ARG A 156 -2.55 -14.92 -2.68
C ARG A 156 -3.95 -15.43 -2.32
N GLU A 157 -4.28 -15.45 -1.04
CA GLU A 157 -5.62 -15.83 -0.58
C GLU A 157 -6.70 -14.88 -1.13
N HIS A 158 -6.37 -13.60 -1.29
CA HIS A 158 -7.26 -12.52 -1.72
C HIS A 158 -7.16 -12.14 -3.21
N GLU A 159 -6.17 -12.68 -3.92
CA GLU A 159 -5.95 -12.47 -5.36
C GLU A 159 -7.17 -12.92 -6.20
N VAL A 160 -7.54 -12.12 -7.19
CA VAL A 160 -8.61 -12.37 -8.18
C VAL A 160 -8.03 -12.33 -9.59
N PRO A 161 -8.54 -13.13 -10.55
CA PRO A 161 -8.16 -12.96 -11.94
C PRO A 161 -8.59 -11.57 -12.43
N ALA A 162 -7.72 -10.90 -13.19
CA ALA A 162 -8.03 -9.57 -13.73
C ALA A 162 -9.16 -9.59 -14.78
N GLY A 163 -9.41 -10.75 -15.40
CA GLY A 163 -10.34 -10.94 -16.51
C GLY A 163 -9.77 -10.41 -17.84
N ILE A 164 -9.39 -9.12 -17.87
CA ILE A 164 -8.75 -8.46 -19.01
C ILE A 164 -7.60 -7.59 -18.49
N LEU A 165 -6.39 -7.80 -19.05
CA LEU A 165 -5.26 -6.89 -18.83
C LEU A 165 -5.31 -5.75 -19.85
N TYR A 166 -5.54 -4.53 -19.36
CA TYR A 166 -5.47 -3.31 -20.17
C TYR A 166 -4.17 -2.55 -19.84
N THR A 167 -3.32 -2.36 -20.84
CA THR A 167 -2.17 -1.42 -20.80
C THR A 167 -2.24 -0.52 -22.04
N GLU A 168 -1.74 0.71 -21.93
CA GLU A 168 -1.70 1.66 -23.05
C GLU A 168 -0.45 1.47 -23.93
N SER A 169 0.55 0.76 -23.41
CA SER A 169 1.81 0.41 -24.09
C SER A 169 2.44 -0.81 -23.44
N SER A 170 3.30 -1.52 -24.18
CA SER A 170 4.20 -2.55 -23.63
C SER A 170 5.54 -1.97 -23.15
N ALA A 171 5.75 -0.66 -23.27
CA ALA A 171 6.93 0.04 -22.77
C ALA A 171 6.89 0.19 -21.24
N SER A 172 8.04 0.09 -20.59
CA SER A 172 8.16 0.30 -19.13
C SER A 172 8.04 1.78 -18.74
N VAL A 173 7.79 2.06 -17.46
CA VAL A 173 7.81 3.44 -16.92
C VAL A 173 9.17 4.12 -17.13
N LEU A 174 10.26 3.34 -17.15
CA LEU A 174 11.60 3.83 -17.47
C LEU A 174 11.78 4.12 -18.98
N ASP A 175 11.16 3.33 -19.86
CA ASP A 175 11.18 3.57 -21.30
C ASP A 175 10.47 4.88 -21.66
N LEU A 176 9.29 5.12 -21.08
CA LEU A 176 8.54 6.36 -21.28
C LEU A 176 9.35 7.58 -20.84
N ARG A 177 10.04 7.50 -19.69
CA ARG A 177 10.95 8.55 -19.20
C ARG A 177 12.18 8.74 -20.10
N TYR A 178 12.72 7.67 -20.67
CA TYR A 178 13.86 7.76 -21.60
C TYR A 178 13.44 8.40 -22.92
N ALA A 179 12.27 8.01 -23.46
CA ALA A 179 11.70 8.58 -24.67
C ALA A 179 11.44 10.08 -24.52
N GLU A 180 10.84 10.53 -23.41
CA GLU A 180 10.66 11.96 -23.09
C GLU A 180 12.01 12.69 -23.02
N ALA A 181 13.02 12.09 -22.38
CA ALA A 181 14.34 12.69 -22.23
C ALA A 181 15.17 12.72 -23.54
N VAL A 182 14.86 11.85 -24.51
CA VAL A 182 15.45 11.85 -25.86
C VAL A 182 14.72 12.81 -26.79
N GLU A 183 13.39 12.80 -26.80
CA GLU A 183 12.56 13.75 -27.55
C GLU A 183 12.94 15.19 -27.20
N ARG A 184 13.12 15.47 -25.90
CA ARG A 184 13.55 16.77 -25.40
C ARG A 184 14.93 17.18 -25.96
N ARG A 185 15.93 16.30 -25.90
CA ARG A 185 17.28 16.55 -26.48
C ARG A 185 17.24 16.79 -27.98
N GLN A 186 16.38 16.07 -28.71
CA GLN A 186 16.18 16.23 -30.15
C GLN A 186 15.41 17.49 -30.54
N ARG A 187 14.74 18.16 -29.59
CA ARG A 187 14.13 19.49 -29.77
C ARG A 187 15.04 20.62 -29.30
N GLU A 188 15.89 20.38 -28.30
CA GLU A 188 16.80 21.38 -27.73
C GLU A 188 18.09 21.57 -28.56
N GLU A 189 18.56 20.53 -29.25
CA GLU A 189 19.70 20.61 -30.19
C GLU A 189 19.22 20.56 -31.65
N ALA A 190 19.55 21.61 -32.42
CA ALA A 190 19.11 21.77 -33.82
C ALA A 190 19.98 21.00 -34.83
N ASP A 191 21.18 20.57 -34.44
CA ASP A 191 22.09 19.77 -35.26
C ASP A 191 21.87 18.25 -35.05
N PRO A 192 21.41 17.49 -36.06
CA PRO A 192 21.18 16.06 -35.94
C PRO A 192 22.42 15.23 -35.54
N ALA A 193 23.63 15.68 -35.86
CA ALA A 193 24.86 14.98 -35.48
C ALA A 193 25.14 15.15 -33.99
N ARG A 194 25.11 16.39 -33.48
CA ARG A 194 25.29 16.68 -32.04
C ARG A 194 24.13 16.13 -31.19
N ALA A 195 22.89 16.17 -31.69
CA ALA A 195 21.76 15.49 -31.07
C ALA A 195 21.99 13.97 -30.97
N ARG A 196 22.54 13.33 -32.02
CA ARG A 196 22.87 11.89 -31.99
C ARG A 196 24.02 11.55 -31.05
N GLN A 197 25.06 12.38 -30.98
CA GLN A 197 26.13 12.25 -29.97
C GLN A 197 25.56 12.35 -28.55
N ALA A 198 24.71 13.36 -28.29
CA ALA A 198 24.06 13.56 -26.99
C ALA A 198 23.15 12.38 -26.59
N VAL A 199 22.48 11.72 -27.54
CA VAL A 199 21.68 10.50 -27.28
C VAL A 199 22.56 9.26 -27.10
N ALA A 200 23.62 9.09 -27.90
CA ALA A 200 24.54 7.95 -27.80
C ALA A 200 25.31 7.92 -26.47
N GLY A 201 25.57 9.09 -25.87
CA GLY A 201 26.15 9.22 -24.54
C GLY A 201 25.14 9.26 -23.38
N PHE A 202 23.83 9.10 -23.63
CA PHE A 202 22.78 9.33 -22.63
C PHE A 202 22.13 8.05 -22.07
N ALA A 203 22.08 8.00 -20.75
CA ALA A 203 21.27 7.08 -19.95
C ALA A 203 20.47 7.86 -18.88
N LEU A 204 19.28 7.38 -18.54
CA LEU A 204 18.54 7.83 -17.35
C LEU A 204 19.38 7.58 -16.10
N GLN A 205 19.46 8.61 -15.26
CA GLN A 205 20.01 8.50 -13.91
C GLN A 205 18.99 7.84 -12.96
N PRO A 206 19.44 7.11 -11.93
CA PRO A 206 18.56 6.49 -10.94
C PRO A 206 17.77 7.53 -10.12
N PRO A 207 16.74 7.12 -9.36
CA PRO A 207 16.01 8.01 -8.46
C PRO A 207 16.94 8.77 -7.53
N ILE A 208 16.75 10.09 -7.46
CA ILE A 208 17.57 11.02 -6.69
C ILE A 208 17.24 10.87 -5.20
N ASP A 209 18.26 10.90 -4.33
CA ASP A 209 18.05 10.80 -2.89
C ASP A 209 17.44 12.08 -2.28
N THR A 210 17.13 12.02 -0.98
CA THR A 210 16.54 13.15 -0.25
C THR A 210 17.49 14.35 -0.11
N ALA A 211 18.81 14.16 -0.06
CA ALA A 211 19.77 15.27 0.04
C ALA A 211 19.83 16.06 -1.27
N THR A 212 20.08 15.40 -2.40
CA THR A 212 20.14 16.07 -3.71
C THR A 212 18.77 16.56 -4.19
N SER A 213 17.66 15.96 -3.73
CA SER A 213 16.32 16.53 -3.95
C SER A 213 16.13 17.87 -3.23
N LEU A 214 16.67 18.01 -2.02
CA LEU A 214 16.64 19.27 -1.26
C LEU A 214 17.63 20.32 -1.80
N GLU A 215 18.78 19.91 -2.35
CA GLU A 215 19.71 20.80 -3.05
C GLU A 215 19.07 21.39 -4.31
N ARG A 216 18.45 20.54 -5.15
CA ARG A 216 17.70 20.98 -6.34
C ARG A 216 16.55 21.93 -5.98
N LEU A 217 15.84 21.68 -4.89
CA LEU A 217 14.82 22.61 -4.39
C LEU A 217 15.44 23.94 -3.93
N GLY A 218 16.62 23.92 -3.32
CA GLY A 218 17.38 25.12 -2.96
C GLY A 218 17.82 25.97 -4.16
N MET A 219 18.12 25.32 -5.29
CA MET A 219 18.45 25.98 -6.57
C MET A 219 17.23 26.46 -7.37
N ALA A 220 16.01 26.09 -6.98
CA ALA A 220 14.79 26.46 -7.70
C ALA A 220 14.35 27.92 -7.44
N SER A 221 13.54 28.47 -8.34
CA SER A 221 12.99 29.83 -8.19
C SER A 221 12.16 29.98 -6.91
N GLU A 222 11.92 31.21 -6.46
CA GLU A 222 11.16 31.44 -5.23
C GLU A 222 9.69 31.02 -5.37
N GLU A 223 9.10 31.22 -6.54
CA GLU A 223 7.76 30.78 -6.90
C GLU A 223 7.66 29.26 -6.84
N ALA A 224 8.62 28.55 -7.45
CA ALA A 224 8.68 27.09 -7.44
C ALA A 224 8.82 26.55 -6.01
N ARG A 225 9.72 27.13 -5.20
CA ARG A 225 9.87 26.77 -3.78
C ARG A 225 8.58 26.99 -2.99
N ARG A 226 7.90 28.12 -3.19
CA ARG A 226 6.65 28.49 -2.50
C ARG A 226 5.47 27.59 -2.90
N GLU A 227 5.35 27.24 -4.18
CA GLU A 227 4.36 26.28 -4.71
C GLU A 227 4.53 24.90 -4.07
N VAL A 228 5.75 24.36 -4.10
CA VAL A 228 6.11 23.05 -3.54
C VAL A 228 5.86 22.96 -2.04
N VAL A 229 6.30 23.96 -1.27
CA VAL A 229 6.07 24.01 0.18
C VAL A 229 4.58 24.12 0.50
N THR A 230 3.83 24.99 -0.20
CA THR A 230 2.38 25.16 0.02
C THR A 230 1.60 23.86 -0.25
N ASN A 231 1.93 23.14 -1.34
CA ASN A 231 1.31 21.86 -1.65
C ASN A 231 1.68 20.76 -0.66
N SER A 232 2.93 20.74 -0.18
CA SER A 232 3.37 19.80 0.85
C SER A 232 2.67 20.05 2.20
N LEU A 233 2.43 21.30 2.59
CA LEU A 233 1.66 21.66 3.78
C LEU A 233 0.19 21.22 3.67
N ARG A 234 -0.43 21.38 2.50
CA ARG A 234 -1.80 20.89 2.22
C ARG A 234 -1.88 19.37 2.37
N ALA A 235 -0.91 18.64 1.81
CA ALA A 235 -0.85 17.18 1.93
C ALA A 235 -0.61 16.72 3.39
N LEU A 236 0.31 17.38 4.11
CA LEU A 236 0.55 17.13 5.53
C LEU A 236 -0.70 17.37 6.38
N LYS A 237 -1.46 18.45 6.15
CA LYS A 237 -2.73 18.66 6.87
C LYS A 237 -3.74 17.57 6.54
N GLY A 238 -3.91 17.19 5.27
CA GLY A 238 -4.82 16.09 4.90
C GLY A 238 -4.50 14.77 5.61
N LEU A 239 -3.22 14.45 5.78
CA LEU A 239 -2.77 13.27 6.54
C LEU A 239 -2.89 13.44 8.07
N TYR A 240 -2.71 14.66 8.59
CA TYR A 240 -2.95 14.99 10.00
C TYR A 240 -4.43 14.90 10.36
N ASP A 241 -5.34 15.38 9.51
CA ASP A 241 -6.79 15.33 9.74
C ASP A 241 -7.30 13.89 9.88
N LEU A 242 -6.62 12.92 9.24
CA LEU A 242 -6.91 11.48 9.38
C LEU A 242 -6.53 10.91 10.76
N HIS A 243 -5.70 11.57 11.57
CA HIS A 243 -5.36 11.13 12.93
C HIS A 243 -6.61 10.94 13.80
N LEU A 244 -7.64 11.77 13.63
CA LEU A 244 -8.91 11.65 14.36
C LEU A 244 -9.61 10.30 14.10
N LEU A 245 -9.37 9.71 12.91
CA LEU A 245 -9.88 8.40 12.51
C LEU A 245 -8.91 7.25 12.84
N HIS A 246 -7.78 7.56 13.49
CA HIS A 246 -6.70 6.63 13.85
C HIS A 246 -6.35 6.81 15.35
N PRO A 247 -7.22 6.28 16.23
CA PRO A 247 -7.10 6.47 17.68
C PRO A 247 -5.98 5.62 18.30
N LYS A 248 -5.51 6.05 19.48
CA LYS A 248 -4.60 5.28 20.35
C LYS A 248 -5.36 4.04 20.88
N ASN A 249 -5.05 2.86 20.33
CA ASN A 249 -5.74 1.60 20.61
C ASN A 249 -4.75 0.41 20.60
N ALA A 250 -5.24 -0.81 20.90
CA ALA A 250 -4.41 -2.02 20.90
C ALA A 250 -3.77 -2.31 19.52
N ASP A 251 -4.48 -2.00 18.43
CA ASP A 251 -3.98 -2.10 17.05
C ASP A 251 -2.90 -1.03 16.73
N ARG A 252 -2.62 -0.06 17.62
CA ARG A 252 -1.69 1.08 17.45
C ARG A 252 -1.95 1.92 16.18
N ASP A 253 -3.21 2.21 15.90
CA ASP A 253 -3.61 2.95 14.70
C ASP A 253 -3.01 4.36 14.58
N ASP A 254 -2.86 5.06 15.71
CA ASP A 254 -2.21 6.37 15.81
C ASP A 254 -0.74 6.35 15.37
N VAL A 255 -0.02 5.30 15.75
CA VAL A 255 1.38 5.07 15.34
C VAL A 255 1.45 4.72 13.86
N ARG A 256 0.49 3.92 13.35
CA ARG A 256 0.42 3.48 11.95
C ARG A 256 0.27 4.65 10.98
N ILE A 257 -0.68 5.58 11.21
CA ILE A 257 -0.89 6.75 10.33
C ILE A 257 0.31 7.72 10.35
N LEU A 258 0.96 7.91 11.51
CA LEU A 258 2.17 8.72 11.63
C LEU A 258 3.34 8.07 10.89
N ALA A 259 3.55 6.76 11.05
CA ALA A 259 4.59 6.02 10.37
C ALA A 259 4.40 6.05 8.85
N PHE A 260 3.18 5.88 8.34
CA PHE A 260 2.88 6.08 6.93
C PHE A 260 3.24 7.50 6.46
N THR A 261 2.74 8.53 7.14
CA THR A 261 2.95 9.93 6.76
C THR A 261 4.44 10.29 6.67
N GLN A 262 5.22 9.87 7.67
CA GLN A 262 6.68 10.08 7.68
C GLN A 262 7.43 9.32 6.57
N ARG A 263 6.94 8.15 6.11
CA ARG A 263 7.54 7.39 4.99
C ARG A 263 7.08 7.90 3.62
N ALA A 264 5.89 8.50 3.54
CA ALA A 264 5.34 9.10 2.33
C ALA A 264 5.93 10.48 2.00
N MET A 265 6.41 11.22 3.03
CA MET A 265 6.91 12.60 2.88
C MET A 265 8.36 12.81 3.42
N PRO A 266 9.35 11.96 3.09
CA PRO A 266 10.66 12.01 3.74
C PRO A 266 11.45 13.28 3.43
N GLU A 267 11.40 13.79 2.18
CA GLU A 267 12.07 15.05 1.82
C GLU A 267 11.43 16.24 2.54
N PHE A 268 10.10 16.30 2.58
CA PHE A 268 9.41 17.40 3.25
C PHE A 268 9.60 17.36 4.77
N ARG A 269 9.67 16.17 5.36
CA ARG A 269 10.04 15.99 6.77
C ARG A 269 11.44 16.54 7.04
N ALA A 270 12.44 16.19 6.22
CA ALA A 270 13.81 16.70 6.34
C ALA A 270 13.92 18.21 6.07
N PHE A 271 13.09 18.77 5.17
CA PHE A 271 12.94 20.21 4.96
C PHE A 271 12.40 20.91 6.23
N LEU A 272 11.35 20.35 6.85
CA LEU A 272 10.79 20.89 8.10
C LEU A 272 11.78 20.82 9.26
N GLU A 273 12.58 19.76 9.38
CA GLU A 273 13.68 19.67 10.37
C GLU A 273 14.68 20.81 10.19
N ARG A 274 15.10 21.10 8.95
CA ARG A 274 16.01 22.22 8.62
C ARG A 274 15.39 23.62 8.81
N LYS A 275 14.07 23.73 8.93
CA LYS A 275 13.34 25.01 8.97
C LYS A 275 12.54 25.28 10.24
N ARG A 276 12.61 24.41 11.26
CA ARG A 276 11.74 24.42 12.46
C ARG A 276 11.59 25.76 13.22
N GLY A 277 12.54 26.69 13.10
CA GLY A 277 12.49 28.02 13.73
C GLY A 277 11.80 29.14 12.93
N GLU A 278 11.38 28.89 11.68
CA GLU A 278 10.80 29.93 10.80
C GLU A 278 9.44 30.45 11.31
N PRO A 279 9.20 31.78 11.37
CA PRO A 279 7.94 32.34 11.88
C PRO A 279 6.68 31.84 11.16
N TRP A 280 6.75 31.66 9.84
CA TRP A 280 5.62 31.20 9.02
C TRP A 280 5.18 29.76 9.34
N LEU A 281 6.05 28.92 9.93
CA LEU A 281 5.68 27.57 10.36
C LEU A 281 4.80 27.57 11.62
N GLN A 282 4.75 28.65 12.40
CA GLN A 282 3.93 28.67 13.62
C GLN A 282 2.42 28.50 13.33
N VAL A 283 1.96 28.94 12.15
CA VAL A 283 0.57 28.75 11.67
C VAL A 283 0.25 27.27 11.40
N HIS A 284 1.27 26.41 11.28
CA HIS A 284 1.13 24.97 11.03
C HIS A 284 1.79 24.11 12.11
N ARG A 285 2.16 24.71 13.25
CA ARG A 285 2.95 24.08 14.31
C ARG A 285 2.39 22.72 14.74
N GLU A 286 1.07 22.61 14.86
CA GLU A 286 0.35 21.39 15.25
C GLU A 286 0.70 20.20 14.32
N HIS A 287 0.69 20.41 13.00
CA HIS A 287 1.01 19.36 12.01
C HIS A 287 2.52 19.10 11.91
N VAL A 288 3.34 20.13 12.09
CA VAL A 288 4.81 20.07 12.02
C VAL A 288 5.37 19.31 13.23
N ASP A 289 5.00 19.69 14.45
CA ASP A 289 5.39 18.99 15.67
C ASP A 289 4.83 17.55 15.72
N TRP A 290 3.79 17.22 14.94
CA TRP A 290 3.30 15.84 14.75
C TRP A 290 4.19 15.01 13.80
N ILE A 291 4.45 15.45 12.55
CA ILE A 291 5.31 14.68 11.63
C ILE A 291 6.77 14.60 12.13
N LEU A 292 7.22 15.54 12.96
CA LEU A 292 8.55 15.53 13.57
C LEU A 292 8.66 14.66 14.83
N ARG A 293 7.59 14.00 15.31
CA ARG A 293 7.68 13.10 16.48
C ARG A 293 8.67 11.95 16.25
N PRO A 294 9.50 11.60 17.26
CA PRO A 294 10.33 10.39 17.22
C PRO A 294 9.48 9.12 17.01
N ARG A 295 10.02 8.14 16.29
CA ARG A 295 9.40 6.81 16.14
C ARG A 295 9.87 5.86 17.25
N SER A 296 8.97 5.02 17.73
CA SER A 296 9.39 3.68 18.21
C SER A 296 9.84 2.84 17.01
N SER A 297 11.04 2.27 17.07
CA SER A 297 11.58 1.42 15.99
C SER A 297 10.93 0.04 15.98
N GLU A 298 9.77 -0.09 15.34
CA GLU A 298 9.26 -1.41 14.93
C GLU A 298 10.14 -1.93 13.78
N GLN A 299 11.04 -2.87 14.11
CA GLN A 299 11.66 -3.76 13.15
C GLN A 299 10.91 -5.11 13.21
N PRO A 300 10.60 -5.76 12.08
CA PRO A 300 10.03 -7.10 12.10
C PRO A 300 11.03 -8.09 12.72
N PRO A 301 10.57 -9.17 13.36
CA PRO A 301 11.43 -10.11 14.06
C PRO A 301 12.40 -10.83 13.09
N ILE A 302 13.70 -10.68 13.34
CA ILE A 302 14.74 -11.37 12.58
C ILE A 302 14.83 -12.81 13.08
N GLY A 303 14.32 -13.77 12.30
CA GLY A 303 14.45 -15.19 12.61
C GLY A 303 15.91 -15.66 12.60
N THR A 304 16.28 -16.52 13.55
CA THR A 304 17.65 -17.09 13.64
C THR A 304 18.03 -17.80 12.34
N PRO A 305 19.19 -17.47 11.73
CA PRO A 305 19.68 -18.15 10.52
C PRO A 305 19.83 -19.66 10.71
N ALA A 306 19.74 -20.42 9.61
CA ALA A 306 20.20 -21.80 9.60
C ALA A 306 21.72 -21.89 9.86
N THR A 307 22.18 -22.98 10.46
CA THR A 307 23.62 -23.29 10.54
C THR A 307 24.13 -23.70 9.15
N PHE A 308 25.13 -22.98 8.65
CA PHE A 308 25.80 -23.33 7.40
C PHE A 308 26.94 -24.30 7.66
N GLU A 309 26.87 -25.48 7.04
CA GLU A 309 27.99 -26.43 6.98
C GLU A 309 28.36 -26.67 5.51
N GLY A 310 29.56 -26.25 5.09
CA GLY A 310 30.00 -26.36 3.69
C GLY A 310 30.12 -27.80 3.15
N ALA A 311 29.95 -28.82 4.01
CA ALA A 311 29.90 -30.23 3.65
C ALA A 311 28.47 -30.76 3.40
N ASP A 312 27.43 -30.05 3.85
CA ASP A 312 26.00 -30.34 3.59
C ASP A 312 25.55 -29.85 2.20
N ILE A 313 26.37 -29.01 1.56
CA ILE A 313 26.12 -28.43 0.23
C ILE A 313 26.58 -29.39 -0.88
N GLN A 314 25.75 -29.57 -1.91
CA GLN A 314 26.12 -30.38 -3.08
C GLN A 314 27.35 -29.81 -3.82
N SER A 315 28.11 -30.69 -4.47
CA SER A 315 29.41 -30.35 -5.09
C SER A 315 29.30 -29.20 -6.10
N GLY A 316 30.36 -28.39 -6.22
CA GLY A 316 30.44 -27.33 -7.24
C GLY A 316 29.66 -26.04 -6.96
N ILE A 317 28.74 -26.03 -5.99
CA ILE A 317 28.00 -24.81 -5.62
C ILE A 317 28.91 -23.91 -4.78
N HIS A 318 29.19 -24.30 -3.53
CA HIS A 318 30.00 -23.51 -2.58
C HIS A 318 31.47 -23.34 -3.00
N LYS A 319 32.11 -24.40 -3.47
CA LYS A 319 33.45 -24.37 -4.07
C LYS A 319 33.35 -24.65 -5.58
N PRO A 320 34.19 -24.03 -6.44
CA PRO A 320 34.22 -24.34 -7.86
C PRO A 320 34.66 -25.78 -8.13
N TYR A 321 34.43 -26.25 -9.35
CA TYR A 321 34.95 -27.53 -9.82
C TYR A 321 36.43 -27.41 -10.23
N GLU A 322 37.24 -28.41 -9.88
CA GLU A 322 38.65 -28.47 -10.28
C GLU A 322 38.81 -29.38 -11.51
N ALA A 323 39.58 -28.92 -12.51
CA ALA A 323 40.00 -29.68 -13.71
C ALA A 323 38.90 -30.42 -14.52
N VAL A 324 37.62 -30.04 -14.38
CA VAL A 324 36.51 -30.67 -15.11
C VAL A 324 36.59 -30.39 -16.61
N THR A 325 36.71 -31.46 -17.41
CA THR A 325 36.75 -31.44 -18.88
C THR A 325 35.45 -31.97 -19.50
N HIS A 326 34.80 -32.94 -18.86
CA HIS A 326 33.63 -33.67 -19.39
C HIS A 326 32.43 -33.60 -18.43
N GLY A 327 31.23 -33.75 -18.96
CA GLY A 327 30.01 -33.85 -18.16
C GLY A 327 28.78 -34.28 -18.95
N CYS A 328 27.67 -34.48 -18.25
CA CYS A 328 26.36 -34.63 -18.87
C CYS A 328 25.25 -34.18 -17.93
N LEU A 329 24.11 -33.83 -18.52
CA LEU A 329 22.86 -33.60 -17.81
C LEU A 329 21.90 -34.73 -18.15
N LEU A 330 21.52 -35.52 -17.15
CA LEU A 330 20.45 -36.51 -17.27
C LEU A 330 19.12 -35.87 -16.89
N LEU A 331 18.11 -36.04 -17.73
CA LEU A 331 16.73 -35.68 -17.42
C LEU A 331 15.98 -36.98 -17.14
N LEU A 332 15.32 -37.08 -15.98
CA LEU A 332 14.69 -38.30 -15.48
C LEU A 332 13.22 -38.07 -15.12
N ARG A 333 12.42 -39.14 -15.21
CA ARG A 333 11.04 -39.20 -14.72
C ARG A 333 10.93 -40.20 -13.57
N VAL A 334 10.11 -39.89 -12.56
CA VAL A 334 9.77 -40.80 -11.46
C VAL A 334 8.68 -41.77 -11.94
N THR A 335 9.00 -43.06 -11.96
CA THR A 335 8.04 -44.14 -12.26
C THR A 335 7.52 -44.82 -10.99
N ASN A 336 8.29 -44.79 -9.89
CA ASN A 336 7.85 -45.24 -8.57
C ASN A 336 8.46 -44.36 -7.47
N ALA A 337 7.61 -43.63 -6.73
CA ALA A 337 8.02 -42.70 -5.68
C ALA A 337 8.88 -43.33 -4.58
N GLN A 338 8.57 -44.56 -4.16
CA GLN A 338 9.30 -45.23 -3.08
C GLN A 338 10.70 -45.65 -3.54
N LYS A 339 10.82 -46.21 -4.75
CA LYS A 339 12.10 -46.65 -5.30
C LYS A 339 12.98 -45.48 -5.75
N ALA A 340 12.39 -44.40 -6.28
CA ALA A 340 13.10 -43.15 -6.53
C ALA A 340 13.68 -42.55 -5.23
N ARG A 341 12.92 -42.52 -4.12
CA ARG A 341 13.43 -42.08 -2.81
C ARG A 341 14.54 -42.99 -2.26
N ALA A 342 14.46 -44.30 -2.47
CA ALA A 342 15.52 -45.23 -2.09
C ALA A 342 16.81 -45.01 -2.92
N TRP A 343 16.68 -44.78 -4.24
CA TRP A 343 17.80 -44.42 -5.12
C TRP A 343 18.46 -43.10 -4.69
N ILE A 344 17.66 -42.09 -4.32
CA ILE A 344 18.16 -40.79 -3.84
C ILE A 344 19.02 -40.95 -2.57
N ASP A 345 18.58 -41.74 -1.58
CA ASP A 345 19.36 -41.92 -0.34
C ASP A 345 20.61 -42.80 -0.57
N ALA A 346 20.58 -43.72 -1.53
CA ALA A 346 21.71 -44.57 -1.90
C ALA A 346 22.86 -43.84 -2.63
N LEU A 347 22.70 -42.56 -3.01
CA LEU A 347 23.75 -41.81 -3.73
C LEU A 347 25.04 -41.63 -2.89
N PRO A 348 26.24 -41.89 -3.45
CA PRO A 348 27.51 -41.77 -2.75
C PRO A 348 27.84 -40.31 -2.46
N LYS A 349 28.01 -39.98 -1.17
CA LYS A 349 28.01 -38.60 -0.65
C LYS A 349 29.41 -38.01 -0.64
N ALA A 350 30.47 -38.77 -0.37
CA ALA A 350 31.86 -38.28 -0.44
C ALA A 350 32.45 -38.36 -1.86
N THR A 351 33.36 -37.44 -2.22
CA THR A 351 34.03 -37.45 -3.54
C THR A 351 34.99 -38.63 -3.69
N ALA A 352 35.63 -39.08 -2.60
CA ALA A 352 36.54 -40.22 -2.61
C ALA A 352 35.83 -41.55 -2.96
N GLU A 353 34.62 -41.78 -2.44
CA GLU A 353 33.77 -42.94 -2.78
C GLU A 353 33.51 -43.00 -4.29
N ARG A 354 33.21 -41.84 -4.88
CA ARG A 354 32.90 -41.68 -6.31
C ARG A 354 34.11 -41.91 -7.19
N GLN A 355 35.27 -41.38 -6.79
CA GLN A 355 36.54 -41.59 -7.50
C GLN A 355 36.98 -43.06 -7.42
N ALA A 356 36.80 -43.73 -6.27
CA ALA A 356 37.09 -45.16 -6.13
C ALA A 356 36.19 -46.04 -7.01
N ALA A 357 34.94 -45.64 -7.26
CA ALA A 357 33.99 -46.39 -8.09
C ALA A 357 34.23 -46.25 -9.61
N ILE A 358 34.90 -45.19 -10.07
CA ILE A 358 35.00 -44.83 -11.50
C ILE A 358 36.45 -44.71 -12.00
N GLY A 359 37.43 -44.53 -11.11
CA GLY A 359 38.84 -44.31 -11.45
C GLY A 359 39.19 -42.85 -11.76
N GLU A 360 38.18 -41.99 -11.96
CA GLU A 360 38.32 -40.56 -12.23
C GLU A 360 37.47 -39.73 -11.27
N THR A 361 37.82 -38.45 -11.07
CA THR A 361 37.13 -37.58 -10.11
C THR A 361 35.76 -37.15 -10.64
N LEU A 362 34.71 -37.83 -10.15
CA LEU A 362 33.31 -37.51 -10.45
C LEU A 362 32.67 -36.59 -9.39
N TYR A 363 32.06 -35.52 -9.87
CA TYR A 363 31.12 -34.69 -9.11
C TYR A 363 29.68 -34.89 -9.62
N TRP A 364 28.70 -34.76 -8.72
CA TRP A 364 27.28 -34.73 -9.09
C TRP A 364 26.50 -33.60 -8.42
N ASN A 365 25.41 -33.19 -9.08
CA ASN A 365 24.28 -32.50 -8.45
C ASN A 365 22.96 -33.22 -8.81
N VAL A 366 22.03 -33.31 -7.87
CA VAL A 366 20.65 -33.77 -8.09
C VAL A 366 19.69 -32.63 -7.73
N ALA A 367 18.81 -32.29 -8.68
CA ALA A 367 17.81 -31.24 -8.53
C ALA A 367 16.45 -31.70 -9.05
N PHE A 368 15.37 -31.12 -8.52
CA PHE A 368 13.99 -31.57 -8.72
C PHE A 368 13.12 -30.47 -9.33
N SER A 369 12.20 -30.82 -10.22
CA SER A 369 11.12 -29.90 -10.60
C SER A 369 10.02 -29.89 -9.54
N ALA A 370 9.11 -28.90 -9.58
CA ALA A 370 7.92 -28.92 -8.73
C ALA A 370 7.03 -30.15 -8.97
N ASN A 371 7.03 -30.69 -10.19
CA ASN A 371 6.38 -31.97 -10.51
C ASN A 371 7.12 -33.15 -9.88
N GLY A 372 8.45 -33.17 -9.92
CA GLY A 372 9.24 -34.21 -9.26
C GLY A 372 9.04 -34.26 -7.75
N LEU A 373 8.95 -33.12 -7.07
CA LEU A 373 8.63 -33.08 -5.64
C LEU A 373 7.22 -33.66 -5.35
N ARG A 374 6.22 -33.37 -6.19
CA ARG A 374 4.87 -33.98 -6.10
C ARG A 374 4.92 -35.49 -6.37
N ALA A 375 5.66 -35.92 -7.40
CA ALA A 375 5.82 -37.33 -7.77
C ALA A 375 6.57 -38.14 -6.69
N LEU A 376 7.47 -37.49 -5.94
CA LEU A 376 8.13 -38.05 -4.75
C LEU A 376 7.26 -37.96 -3.48
N GLY A 377 6.02 -37.46 -3.57
CA GLY A 377 5.03 -37.49 -2.49
C GLY A 377 5.11 -36.35 -1.48
N VAL A 378 5.75 -35.21 -1.81
CA VAL A 378 5.73 -34.03 -0.95
C VAL A 378 4.31 -33.45 -0.87
N PRO A 379 3.75 -33.20 0.33
CA PRO A 379 2.36 -32.77 0.48
C PRO A 379 2.13 -31.36 -0.09
N PRO A 380 0.92 -31.05 -0.61
CA PRO A 380 0.62 -29.73 -1.18
C PRO A 380 0.93 -28.57 -0.25
N SER A 381 0.72 -28.71 1.07
CA SER A 381 1.03 -27.68 2.07
C SER A 381 2.53 -27.35 2.21
N ARG A 382 3.44 -28.25 1.81
CA ARG A 382 4.88 -27.95 1.69
C ARG A 382 5.26 -27.47 0.28
N ILE A 383 4.56 -27.92 -0.78
CA ILE A 383 4.74 -27.38 -2.14
C ILE A 383 4.29 -25.91 -2.23
N ASP A 384 3.20 -25.55 -1.58
CA ASP A 384 2.66 -24.18 -1.48
C ASP A 384 3.57 -23.22 -0.68
N ARG A 385 4.77 -23.67 -0.25
CA ARG A 385 5.84 -22.85 0.35
C ARG A 385 6.93 -22.42 -0.63
N PHE A 386 7.00 -23.03 -1.82
CA PHE A 386 7.96 -22.64 -2.86
C PHE A 386 7.45 -21.43 -3.67
N PRO A 387 8.35 -20.59 -4.23
CA PRO A 387 7.96 -19.40 -4.98
C PRO A 387 7.26 -19.77 -6.30
N GLN A 388 6.31 -18.93 -6.74
CA GLN A 388 5.39 -19.24 -7.84
C GLN A 388 6.13 -19.65 -9.12
N GLU A 389 7.20 -18.97 -9.49
CA GLU A 389 7.92 -19.21 -10.75
C GLU A 389 8.59 -20.59 -10.79
N PHE A 390 9.03 -21.14 -9.65
CA PHE A 390 9.51 -22.53 -9.59
C PHE A 390 8.36 -23.54 -9.77
N VAL A 391 7.19 -23.21 -9.23
CA VAL A 391 5.99 -24.05 -9.28
C VAL A 391 5.34 -24.05 -10.67
N GLU A 392 5.45 -22.93 -11.41
CA GLU A 392 5.03 -22.78 -12.81
C GLU A 392 6.03 -23.39 -13.81
N GLY A 393 7.33 -23.27 -13.54
CA GLY A 393 8.39 -23.76 -14.43
C GLY A 393 8.67 -22.82 -15.62
N MET A 394 9.89 -22.89 -16.16
CA MET A 394 10.41 -21.90 -17.11
C MET A 394 9.57 -21.73 -18.39
N GLU A 395 8.95 -22.80 -18.89
CA GLU A 395 8.12 -22.78 -20.11
C GLU A 395 6.91 -21.83 -19.96
N ALA A 396 6.19 -21.90 -18.84
CA ALA A 396 5.10 -20.97 -18.53
C ALA A 396 5.58 -19.52 -18.29
N ARG A 397 6.87 -19.33 -17.96
CA ARG A 397 7.49 -18.02 -17.70
C ARG A 397 8.05 -17.34 -18.96
N ALA A 398 7.93 -17.93 -20.14
CA ALA A 398 8.55 -17.41 -21.36
C ALA A 398 8.24 -15.92 -21.63
N GLY A 399 6.98 -15.49 -21.46
CA GLY A 399 6.55 -14.10 -21.61
C GLY A 399 7.09 -13.13 -20.53
N MET A 400 7.49 -13.65 -19.37
CA MET A 400 8.17 -12.90 -18.29
C MET A 400 9.67 -12.77 -18.58
N LEU A 401 10.29 -13.80 -19.17
CA LEU A 401 11.71 -13.85 -19.53
C LEU A 401 12.08 -13.08 -20.79
N GLY A 402 11.09 -12.78 -21.64
CA GLY A 402 11.31 -12.25 -22.99
C GLY A 402 11.68 -13.34 -24.01
N ASP A 403 11.37 -14.60 -23.71
CA ASP A 403 11.53 -15.75 -24.60
C ASP A 403 10.38 -15.78 -25.63
N VAL A 404 10.47 -14.84 -26.56
CA VAL A 404 9.50 -14.63 -27.66
C VAL A 404 10.12 -15.05 -29.00
N ARG A 405 9.31 -15.06 -30.08
CA ARG A 405 9.78 -15.29 -31.47
C ARG A 405 10.64 -16.55 -31.55
N THR A 406 11.89 -16.47 -32.04
CA THR A 406 12.81 -17.62 -32.18
C THR A 406 13.17 -18.34 -30.87
N ASN A 407 12.87 -17.74 -29.70
CA ASN A 407 13.06 -18.33 -28.39
C ASN A 407 11.73 -18.75 -27.72
N HIS A 408 10.58 -18.66 -28.39
CA HIS A 408 9.29 -19.09 -27.85
C HIS A 408 9.23 -20.63 -27.66
N PRO A 409 8.55 -21.18 -26.63
CA PRO A 409 8.51 -22.63 -26.38
C PRO A 409 7.95 -23.51 -27.52
N GLU A 410 7.15 -22.93 -28.42
CA GLU A 410 6.68 -23.57 -29.66
C GLU A 410 7.79 -23.76 -30.72
N HIS A 411 8.96 -23.16 -30.50
CA HIS A 411 10.12 -23.22 -31.39
C HIS A 411 11.37 -23.80 -30.68
N TRP A 412 11.20 -24.30 -29.44
CA TRP A 412 12.26 -24.97 -28.69
C TRP A 412 12.64 -26.31 -29.33
N ARG A 413 13.94 -26.54 -29.51
CA ARG A 413 14.52 -27.82 -29.93
C ARG A 413 14.67 -28.73 -28.71
N ARG A 414 13.54 -29.28 -28.24
CA ARG A 414 13.44 -30.09 -27.02
C ARG A 414 14.42 -31.29 -27.05
N PRO A 415 14.87 -31.78 -25.87
CA PRO A 415 15.71 -32.98 -25.79
C PRO A 415 15.06 -34.16 -26.50
N ARG A 416 15.87 -35.09 -27.02
CA ARG A 416 15.37 -36.31 -27.68
C ARG A 416 15.34 -37.47 -26.69
N LEU A 417 14.26 -38.27 -26.76
CA LEU A 417 14.01 -39.36 -25.83
C LEU A 417 15.10 -40.42 -25.96
N ALA A 418 15.80 -40.74 -24.87
CA ALA A 418 16.99 -41.61 -24.88
C ALA A 418 16.72 -43.00 -25.48
N SER A 419 15.52 -43.55 -25.24
CA SER A 419 15.07 -44.84 -25.76
C SER A 419 14.44 -44.77 -27.16
N SER A 420 14.25 -43.58 -27.74
CA SER A 420 13.64 -43.36 -29.06
C SER A 420 13.93 -41.92 -29.56
N PRO A 421 15.14 -41.64 -30.10
CA PRO A 421 15.59 -40.27 -30.41
C PRO A 421 14.77 -39.49 -31.45
N GLN A 422 13.84 -40.15 -32.14
CA GLN A 422 12.83 -39.51 -32.99
C GLN A 422 11.78 -38.72 -32.19
N ILE A 423 11.54 -39.08 -30.92
CA ILE A 423 10.55 -38.44 -30.03
C ILE A 423 11.20 -37.29 -29.26
N GLU A 424 10.49 -36.17 -29.12
CA GLU A 424 10.88 -35.06 -28.24
C GLU A 424 10.36 -35.26 -26.81
N VAL A 425 11.18 -34.89 -25.83
CA VAL A 425 10.84 -34.93 -24.41
C VAL A 425 10.00 -33.71 -24.05
N ASP A 426 8.80 -33.96 -23.51
CA ASP A 426 8.04 -32.94 -22.80
C ASP A 426 8.79 -32.54 -21.52
N LEU A 427 9.14 -31.26 -21.41
CA LEU A 427 9.85 -30.69 -20.28
C LEU A 427 9.00 -30.69 -19.00
N GLY A 428 7.67 -30.66 -19.13
CA GLY A 428 6.73 -30.81 -18.01
C GLY A 428 6.79 -32.20 -17.35
N SER A 429 7.33 -33.20 -18.05
CA SER A 429 7.52 -34.58 -17.57
C SER A 429 8.88 -34.86 -16.92
N VAL A 430 9.76 -33.86 -16.85
CA VAL A 430 11.05 -33.96 -16.15
C VAL A 430 10.84 -33.76 -14.64
N ASP A 431 11.00 -34.83 -13.88
CA ASP A 431 10.85 -34.82 -12.42
C ASP A 431 12.18 -34.53 -11.71
N VAL A 432 13.26 -35.18 -12.17
CA VAL A 432 14.59 -35.12 -11.57
C VAL A 432 15.62 -34.83 -12.65
N ALA A 433 16.58 -33.96 -12.36
CA ALA A 433 17.71 -33.68 -13.22
C ALA A 433 19.02 -33.97 -12.48
N VAL A 434 19.93 -34.70 -13.11
CA VAL A 434 21.23 -35.08 -12.55
C VAL A 434 22.34 -34.48 -13.40
N GLN A 435 23.11 -33.56 -12.83
CA GLN A 435 24.38 -33.14 -13.43
C GLN A 435 25.47 -34.12 -13.01
N TYR A 436 26.20 -34.68 -13.98
CA TYR A 436 27.48 -35.34 -13.74
C TYR A 436 28.61 -34.52 -14.37
N ARG A 437 29.72 -34.38 -13.65
CA ARG A 437 30.92 -33.66 -14.12
C ARG A 437 32.18 -34.43 -13.74
N LEU A 438 33.13 -34.48 -14.66
CA LEU A 438 34.24 -35.41 -14.66
C LEU A 438 35.54 -34.69 -15.01
N ALA A 439 36.53 -34.79 -14.12
CA ALA A 439 37.88 -34.32 -14.37
C ALA A 439 38.71 -35.46 -14.99
N SER A 440 38.67 -35.54 -16.34
CA SER A 440 39.45 -36.50 -17.12
C SER A 440 40.60 -35.81 -17.87
N LYS A 441 41.67 -36.56 -18.10
CA LYS A 441 42.80 -36.16 -18.95
C LYS A 441 42.59 -36.46 -20.44
N SER A 442 41.45 -37.05 -20.82
CA SER A 442 41.09 -37.25 -22.23
C SER A 442 40.76 -35.93 -22.93
N GLU A 443 41.00 -35.86 -24.24
CA GLU A 443 40.60 -34.73 -25.07
C GLU A 443 39.06 -34.63 -25.19
N PRO A 444 38.45 -33.43 -25.11
CA PRO A 444 36.99 -33.26 -25.18
C PRO A 444 36.36 -33.53 -26.57
N GLU A 445 36.20 -34.82 -26.89
CA GLU A 445 35.59 -35.32 -28.14
C GLU A 445 34.11 -34.94 -28.34
N ARG A 446 33.57 -35.16 -29.55
CA ARG A 446 32.15 -34.88 -29.85
C ARG A 446 31.18 -35.72 -29.02
N GLN A 447 31.52 -36.98 -28.72
CA GLN A 447 30.61 -37.97 -28.12
C GLN A 447 30.47 -37.81 -26.59
N LEU A 448 29.65 -38.66 -25.96
CA LEU A 448 29.54 -38.75 -24.50
C LEU A 448 30.68 -39.61 -23.94
N HIS A 449 31.32 -39.17 -22.85
CA HIS A 449 32.39 -39.96 -22.21
C HIS A 449 31.87 -41.30 -21.69
N SER A 450 32.64 -42.38 -21.87
CA SER A 450 32.21 -43.77 -21.62
C SER A 450 31.72 -44.01 -20.18
N ALA A 451 32.42 -43.45 -19.18
CA ALA A 451 32.00 -43.52 -17.78
C ALA A 451 30.63 -42.87 -17.53
N LEU A 452 30.31 -41.77 -18.22
CA LEU A 452 29.04 -41.08 -18.09
C LEU A 452 27.91 -41.83 -18.81
N ALA A 453 28.22 -42.48 -19.94
CA ALA A 453 27.29 -43.37 -20.63
C ALA A 453 26.93 -44.59 -19.75
N ALA A 454 27.91 -45.17 -19.05
CA ALA A 454 27.69 -46.28 -18.12
C ALA A 454 26.77 -45.90 -16.95
N LEU A 455 26.93 -44.71 -16.35
CA LEU A 455 26.04 -44.20 -15.30
C LEU A 455 24.59 -44.04 -15.80
N ALA A 456 24.40 -43.45 -16.99
CA ALA A 456 23.06 -43.31 -17.58
C ALA A 456 22.40 -44.67 -17.87
N ALA A 457 23.17 -45.62 -18.42
CA ALA A 457 22.70 -46.98 -18.71
C ALA A 457 22.36 -47.78 -17.43
N ALA A 458 23.06 -47.55 -16.32
CA ALA A 458 22.74 -48.19 -15.04
C ALA A 458 21.36 -47.76 -14.52
N ILE A 459 21.01 -46.47 -14.63
CA ILE A 459 19.69 -45.95 -14.22
C ILE A 459 18.58 -46.49 -15.14
N ASP A 460 18.78 -46.47 -16.46
CA ASP A 460 17.75 -46.94 -17.40
C ASP A 460 17.59 -48.48 -17.45
N LYS A 461 18.50 -49.24 -16.83
CA LYS A 461 18.40 -50.70 -16.75
C LYS A 461 17.30 -51.17 -15.81
N GLU A 462 17.02 -50.42 -14.75
CA GLU A 462 16.04 -50.84 -13.72
C GLU A 462 14.61 -50.42 -14.06
N ARG A 463 14.40 -49.19 -14.59
CA ARG A 463 13.12 -48.56 -15.00
C ARG A 463 11.99 -48.47 -13.95
N ASP A 464 12.16 -49.14 -12.82
CA ASP A 464 11.20 -49.35 -11.74
C ASP A 464 11.59 -48.47 -10.54
N GLY A 465 11.27 -47.18 -10.63
CA GLY A 465 11.79 -46.12 -9.77
C GLY A 465 12.00 -44.84 -10.56
N LEU A 466 12.98 -44.87 -11.47
CA LEU A 466 13.35 -43.78 -12.37
C LEU A 466 13.45 -44.27 -13.81
N LEU A 467 13.14 -43.39 -14.77
CA LEU A 467 13.28 -43.59 -16.21
C LEU A 467 14.18 -42.49 -16.80
N VAL A 468 15.12 -42.83 -17.67
CA VAL A 468 15.97 -41.84 -18.35
C VAL A 468 15.22 -41.24 -19.55
N LEU A 469 14.82 -39.97 -19.44
CA LEU A 469 14.19 -39.24 -20.54
C LEU A 469 15.23 -38.79 -21.56
N ALA A 470 16.32 -38.15 -21.13
CA ALA A 470 17.36 -37.64 -22.03
C ALA A 470 18.74 -37.64 -21.39
N VAL A 471 19.76 -37.69 -22.24
CA VAL A 471 21.18 -37.61 -21.88
C VAL A 471 21.83 -36.52 -22.75
N GLU A 472 22.17 -35.39 -22.14
CA GLU A 472 22.68 -34.20 -22.83
C GLU A 472 24.18 -33.99 -22.52
N PRO A 473 25.11 -34.26 -23.47
CA PRO A 473 26.55 -34.22 -23.21
C PRO A 473 27.11 -32.79 -23.11
N MET A 474 27.95 -32.56 -22.10
CA MET A 474 28.59 -31.27 -21.79
C MET A 474 30.13 -31.40 -21.78
N ARG A 475 30.83 -30.30 -21.98
CA ARG A 475 32.30 -30.21 -22.00
C ARG A 475 32.81 -28.84 -21.56
N SER A 476 34.03 -28.80 -21.05
CA SER A 476 34.78 -27.56 -20.82
C SER A 476 35.97 -27.52 -21.77
N TYR A 477 36.24 -26.33 -22.30
CA TYR A 477 37.45 -26.07 -23.07
C TYR A 477 38.35 -25.15 -22.22
N PRO A 478 39.50 -25.63 -21.70
CA PRO A 478 40.45 -24.79 -20.99
C PRO A 478 40.87 -23.59 -21.83
N SER A 479 41.04 -22.43 -21.17
CA SER A 479 41.50 -21.22 -21.84
C SER A 479 42.92 -21.37 -22.37
N PRO A 480 43.25 -20.83 -23.56
CA PRO A 480 44.62 -20.71 -24.03
C PRO A 480 45.38 -19.53 -23.39
N THR A 481 44.77 -18.78 -22.46
CA THR A 481 45.41 -17.71 -21.70
C THR A 481 45.96 -18.20 -20.36
N ASP A 482 47.03 -17.56 -19.86
CA ASP A 482 47.71 -17.92 -18.60
C ASP A 482 46.85 -17.74 -17.32
N VAL A 483 45.58 -17.34 -17.45
CA VAL A 483 44.64 -17.19 -16.33
C VAL A 483 44.12 -18.58 -15.91
N ALA A 484 44.94 -19.27 -15.12
CA ALA A 484 44.71 -20.63 -14.66
C ALA A 484 43.28 -20.88 -14.14
N GLY A 485 42.63 -21.95 -14.64
CA GLY A 485 41.28 -22.35 -14.25
C GLY A 485 40.13 -21.68 -15.02
N THR A 486 40.42 -20.77 -15.96
CA THR A 486 39.40 -20.20 -16.85
C THR A 486 39.06 -21.12 -18.04
N VAL A 487 37.89 -20.93 -18.62
CA VAL A 487 37.38 -21.66 -19.79
C VAL A 487 36.95 -20.70 -20.89
N THR A 488 37.11 -21.09 -22.16
CA THR A 488 36.68 -20.28 -23.31
C THR A 488 35.33 -20.77 -23.83
N GLU A 489 34.40 -19.85 -24.08
CA GLU A 489 33.14 -20.14 -24.76
C GLU A 489 33.26 -20.04 -26.30
N HIS A 490 32.21 -20.38 -27.05
CA HIS A 490 32.32 -20.59 -28.51
C HIS A 490 32.52 -19.31 -29.35
N PHE A 491 32.28 -18.11 -28.83
CA PHE A 491 32.61 -16.86 -29.51
C PHE A 491 34.06 -16.40 -29.28
N GLY A 492 34.78 -16.98 -28.31
CA GLY A 492 36.21 -16.78 -28.05
C GLY A 492 36.55 -16.12 -26.70
N PHE A 493 35.57 -15.79 -25.86
CA PHE A 493 35.80 -15.09 -24.60
C PHE A 493 36.12 -16.03 -23.43
N ALA A 494 37.00 -15.58 -22.53
CA ALA A 494 37.20 -16.21 -21.23
C ALA A 494 35.98 -15.99 -20.30
N ASP A 495 35.36 -17.07 -19.83
CA ASP A 495 34.27 -17.06 -18.86
C ASP A 495 34.71 -17.58 -17.47
N GLY A 496 33.87 -17.33 -16.46
CA GLY A 496 34.07 -17.66 -15.05
C GLY A 496 34.49 -16.46 -14.19
N LEU A 497 35.03 -15.40 -14.81
CA LEU A 497 35.74 -14.27 -14.19
C LEU A 497 34.96 -13.46 -13.14
N SER A 498 33.63 -13.42 -13.21
CA SER A 498 32.78 -12.57 -12.36
C SER A 498 31.67 -13.40 -11.71
N GLN A 499 31.74 -13.54 -10.38
CA GLN A 499 30.88 -14.38 -9.56
C GLN A 499 30.62 -13.70 -8.20
N PRO A 500 29.46 -13.92 -7.55
CA PRO A 500 29.25 -13.52 -6.16
C PRO A 500 30.02 -14.41 -5.17
N ALA A 501 30.40 -13.84 -4.03
CA ALA A 501 31.10 -14.55 -2.95
C ALA A 501 30.26 -14.54 -1.64
N PRO A 502 29.55 -15.64 -1.31
CA PRO A 502 28.79 -15.73 -0.06
C PRO A 502 29.66 -15.55 1.18
N ASN A 503 29.31 -14.57 2.01
CA ASN A 503 30.03 -14.21 3.23
C ASN A 503 29.26 -14.70 4.47
N PHE A 504 29.92 -15.47 5.33
CA PHE A 504 29.33 -16.08 6.53
C PHE A 504 29.89 -15.41 7.79
N ALA A 505 29.03 -15.25 8.81
CA ALA A 505 29.45 -14.65 10.09
C ALA A 505 30.57 -15.48 10.74
N GLY A 506 31.63 -14.82 11.18
CA GLY A 506 32.84 -15.46 11.72
C GLY A 506 33.97 -15.71 10.70
N ALA A 507 33.80 -15.29 9.44
CA ALA A 507 34.91 -15.25 8.48
C ALA A 507 36.04 -14.29 8.91
N ALA A 508 37.22 -14.48 8.31
CA ALA A 508 38.42 -13.65 8.53
C ALA A 508 38.15 -12.15 8.25
N PRO A 509 38.94 -11.22 8.86
CA PRO A 509 38.75 -9.78 8.67
C PRO A 509 38.76 -9.38 7.19
N PRO A 510 38.01 -8.32 6.81
CA PRO A 510 37.79 -7.98 5.42
C PRO A 510 39.11 -7.64 4.69
N PRO A 511 39.24 -8.01 3.41
CA PRO A 511 40.36 -7.58 2.57
C PRO A 511 40.40 -6.05 2.43
N PRO A 512 41.52 -5.47 1.93
CA PRO A 512 41.61 -4.04 1.65
C PRO A 512 40.44 -3.55 0.77
N PRO A 513 40.03 -2.27 0.92
CA PRO A 513 38.84 -1.73 0.28
C PRO A 513 38.91 -1.84 -1.24
N LYS A 514 37.95 -2.57 -1.80
CA LYS A 514 37.76 -2.80 -3.23
C LYS A 514 36.93 -1.69 -3.85
N ALA A 515 37.20 -1.35 -5.11
CA ALA A 515 36.35 -0.44 -5.89
C ALA A 515 34.95 -1.03 -6.14
N TYR A 516 34.84 -2.35 -6.26
CA TYR A 516 33.57 -3.07 -6.30
C TYR A 516 33.66 -4.41 -5.57
N ASP A 517 33.13 -4.43 -4.34
CA ASP A 517 33.01 -5.68 -3.60
C ASP A 517 32.03 -6.64 -4.29
N ASN A 518 32.44 -7.90 -4.36
CA ASN A 518 31.64 -8.99 -4.93
C ASN A 518 30.99 -9.86 -3.85
N SER A 519 31.23 -9.60 -2.57
CA SER A 519 30.58 -10.31 -1.46
C SER A 519 29.06 -10.20 -1.51
N VAL A 520 28.38 -11.20 -0.97
CA VAL A 520 26.93 -11.27 -0.82
C VAL A 520 26.56 -11.95 0.49
N LEU A 521 25.38 -11.65 1.04
CA LEU A 521 24.84 -12.45 2.14
C LEU A 521 24.46 -13.87 1.64
N PRO A 522 24.52 -14.92 2.48
CA PRO A 522 24.40 -16.30 1.99
C PRO A 522 23.04 -16.63 1.37
N GLY A 523 21.97 -15.96 1.81
CA GLY A 523 20.61 -16.09 1.25
C GLY A 523 20.49 -15.70 -0.23
N GLU A 524 21.49 -15.02 -0.79
CA GLU A 524 21.55 -14.78 -2.24
C GLU A 524 21.79 -16.08 -3.03
N ILE A 525 22.32 -17.15 -2.40
CA ILE A 525 22.60 -18.45 -3.02
C ILE A 525 21.89 -19.61 -2.30
N TYR A 526 21.77 -19.59 -0.97
CA TYR A 526 21.28 -20.70 -0.15
C TYR A 526 20.02 -20.32 0.65
N LEU A 527 18.95 -21.10 0.52
CA LEU A 527 17.74 -20.95 1.33
C LEU A 527 18.03 -21.25 2.82
N GLY A 528 17.20 -20.70 3.70
CA GLY A 528 17.37 -20.77 5.17
C GLY A 528 18.31 -19.71 5.75
N HIS A 529 18.90 -18.86 4.91
CA HIS A 529 19.85 -17.80 5.29
C HIS A 529 19.32 -16.39 5.00
N PRO A 530 19.82 -15.35 5.70
CA PRO A 530 19.57 -13.96 5.32
C PRO A 530 20.11 -13.66 3.91
N SER A 531 19.26 -13.09 3.05
CA SER A 531 19.66 -12.55 1.73
C SER A 531 19.89 -11.04 1.81
N ASP A 532 20.35 -10.43 0.72
CA ASP A 532 20.47 -8.97 0.62
C ASP A 532 19.14 -8.28 0.24
N ARG A 533 18.05 -9.05 0.11
CA ARG A 533 16.66 -8.61 -0.09
C ARG A 533 15.83 -8.73 1.19
N ASP A 534 16.15 -9.70 2.04
CA ASP A 534 15.41 -10.06 3.25
C ASP A 534 15.90 -9.33 4.50
N ARG A 535 15.07 -9.33 5.54
CA ARG A 535 15.44 -8.91 6.91
C ARG A 535 15.45 -10.10 7.88
N GLY A 536 15.71 -11.30 7.38
CA GLY A 536 15.69 -12.57 8.09
C GLY A 536 15.97 -13.73 7.13
N ARG A 537 15.86 -14.97 7.60
CA ARG A 537 15.91 -16.15 6.72
C ARG A 537 14.67 -16.24 5.82
N PHE A 538 14.85 -16.82 4.64
CA PHE A 538 13.78 -17.20 3.71
C PHE A 538 13.97 -18.69 3.31
N PRO A 539 12.98 -19.58 3.51
CA PRO A 539 11.67 -19.34 4.12
C PRO A 539 11.75 -18.95 5.61
N ASP A 540 10.67 -18.35 6.13
CA ASP A 540 10.60 -17.82 7.50
C ASP A 540 10.72 -18.89 8.61
N THR A 541 10.38 -20.13 8.27
CA THR A 541 10.28 -21.28 9.16
C THR A 541 11.16 -22.40 8.63
N ALA A 542 12.07 -22.90 9.47
CA ALA A 542 13.01 -23.94 9.08
C ALA A 542 12.29 -25.17 8.48
N ASP A 543 12.79 -25.64 7.35
CA ASP A 543 12.33 -26.85 6.68
C ASP A 543 13.54 -27.57 6.13
N ALA A 544 13.84 -28.74 6.69
CA ALA A 544 15.04 -29.49 6.34
C ALA A 544 15.13 -29.81 4.83
N LEU A 545 14.01 -29.84 4.09
CA LEU A 545 14.03 -30.00 2.63
C LEU A 545 14.52 -28.74 1.90
N MET A 546 14.19 -27.55 2.41
CA MET A 546 14.47 -26.26 1.76
C MET A 546 15.81 -25.67 2.22
N ASP A 547 16.10 -25.73 3.52
CA ASP A 547 17.29 -25.12 4.14
C ASP A 547 18.60 -25.65 3.55
N ASN A 548 19.58 -24.75 3.39
CA ASN A 548 20.85 -24.96 2.67
C ASN A 548 20.71 -25.34 1.18
N GLY A 549 19.50 -25.45 0.63
CA GLY A 549 19.24 -25.69 -0.79
C GLY A 549 19.36 -24.43 -1.67
N SER A 550 19.30 -24.59 -3.00
CA SER A 550 19.44 -23.50 -3.97
C SER A 550 18.59 -23.74 -5.22
N PHE A 551 18.04 -22.70 -5.85
CA PHE A 551 17.39 -22.85 -7.15
C PHE A 551 18.44 -22.94 -8.26
N LEU A 552 18.20 -23.87 -9.18
CA LEU A 552 19.01 -24.12 -10.36
C LEU A 552 18.23 -23.73 -11.62
N VAL A 553 18.79 -22.80 -12.37
CA VAL A 553 18.36 -22.44 -13.72
C VAL A 553 19.20 -23.23 -14.72
N VAL A 554 18.55 -23.88 -15.70
CA VAL A 554 19.21 -24.51 -16.85
C VAL A 554 18.64 -23.94 -18.13
N ARG A 555 19.50 -23.47 -19.06
CA ARG A 555 19.11 -23.05 -20.42
C ARG A 555 20.13 -23.57 -21.42
N LYS A 556 19.68 -24.33 -22.42
CA LYS A 556 20.50 -24.78 -23.54
C LYS A 556 20.51 -23.67 -24.60
N LEU A 557 21.66 -23.01 -24.77
CA LEU A 557 21.83 -21.83 -25.61
C LEU A 557 22.74 -22.17 -26.80
N ARG A 558 22.17 -22.25 -28.00
CA ARG A 558 22.92 -22.47 -29.24
C ARG A 558 23.68 -21.21 -29.63
N GLN A 559 24.95 -21.35 -30.04
CA GLN A 559 25.80 -20.22 -30.44
C GLN A 559 26.18 -20.30 -31.92
N HIS A 560 25.75 -19.31 -32.72
CA HIS A 560 26.00 -19.25 -34.16
C HIS A 560 27.31 -18.53 -34.47
N VAL A 561 28.44 -19.18 -34.20
CA VAL A 561 29.80 -18.62 -34.37
C VAL A 561 30.05 -18.07 -35.78
N GLY A 562 29.53 -18.73 -36.83
CA GLY A 562 29.61 -18.23 -38.21
C GLY A 562 28.88 -16.88 -38.42
N ARG A 563 27.69 -16.70 -37.84
CA ARG A 563 26.95 -15.42 -37.88
C ARG A 563 27.70 -14.34 -37.10
N TRP A 564 28.27 -14.69 -35.95
CA TRP A 564 29.08 -13.79 -35.13
C TRP A 564 30.29 -13.25 -35.89
N GLN A 565 31.09 -14.13 -36.48
CA GLN A 565 32.27 -13.72 -37.25
C GLN A 565 31.91 -12.87 -38.49
N ALA A 566 30.83 -13.22 -39.20
CA ALA A 566 30.34 -12.43 -40.33
C ALA A 566 29.83 -11.03 -39.91
N MET A 567 29.14 -10.93 -38.76
CA MET A 567 28.68 -9.67 -38.18
C MET A 567 29.87 -8.79 -37.76
N LEU A 568 30.89 -9.35 -37.09
CA LEU A 568 32.09 -8.63 -36.70
C LEU A 568 32.89 -8.11 -37.90
N ALA A 569 33.07 -8.92 -38.96
CA ALA A 569 33.75 -8.51 -40.19
C ALA A 569 33.02 -7.31 -40.83
N ARG A 570 31.70 -7.44 -41.04
CA ARG A 570 30.83 -6.39 -41.59
C ARG A 570 30.85 -5.11 -40.74
N ALA A 571 30.99 -5.23 -39.42
CA ALA A 571 31.07 -4.09 -38.50
C ALA A 571 32.44 -3.39 -38.57
N ALA A 572 33.54 -4.14 -38.67
CA ALA A 572 34.89 -3.59 -38.83
C ALA A 572 35.06 -2.88 -40.18
N GLU A 573 34.61 -3.50 -41.28
CA GLU A 573 34.63 -2.94 -42.64
C GLU A 573 33.82 -1.62 -42.74
N ARG A 574 32.71 -1.49 -41.99
CA ARG A 574 31.93 -0.25 -41.91
C ARG A 574 32.59 0.83 -41.05
N ARG A 575 33.57 0.49 -40.20
CA ARG A 575 34.27 1.43 -39.29
C ARG A 575 35.59 1.93 -39.87
N ASP A 576 36.31 1.11 -40.63
CA ASP A 576 37.54 1.50 -41.33
C ASP A 576 37.38 1.31 -42.86
N PRO A 577 37.24 2.39 -43.65
CA PRO A 577 37.21 2.33 -45.11
C PRO A 577 38.46 1.69 -45.75
N LEU A 578 39.56 1.56 -45.01
CA LEU A 578 40.80 0.90 -45.44
C LEU A 578 40.93 -0.55 -44.91
N HIS A 579 39.92 -1.12 -44.23
CA HIS A 579 39.98 -2.45 -43.59
C HIS A 579 40.52 -3.55 -44.50
N ALA A 580 40.17 -3.55 -45.79
CA ALA A 580 40.65 -4.54 -46.77
C ALA A 580 42.14 -4.40 -47.14
N GLN A 581 42.77 -3.26 -46.85
CA GLN A 581 44.19 -2.97 -47.08
C GLN A 581 45.05 -3.25 -45.83
N ARG A 582 44.41 -3.50 -44.68
CA ARG A 582 45.06 -3.84 -43.40
C ARG A 582 45.65 -5.24 -43.42
N SER A 583 46.71 -5.44 -42.65
CA SER A 583 47.26 -6.78 -42.38
C SER A 583 46.23 -7.69 -41.69
N ALA A 584 46.38 -9.01 -41.81
CA ALA A 584 45.47 -9.96 -41.17
C ALA A 584 45.38 -9.80 -39.63
N ALA A 585 46.46 -9.35 -39.00
CA ALA A 585 46.51 -9.06 -37.56
C ALA A 585 45.70 -7.80 -37.20
N GLU A 586 45.86 -6.70 -37.95
CA GLU A 586 45.04 -5.50 -37.79
C GLU A 586 43.55 -5.77 -38.05
N GLN A 587 43.24 -6.58 -39.08
CA GLN A 587 41.85 -6.98 -39.36
C GLN A 587 41.24 -7.81 -38.21
N ALA A 588 42.03 -8.68 -37.58
CA ALA A 588 41.59 -9.45 -36.42
C ALA A 588 41.37 -8.54 -35.20
N LEU A 589 42.29 -7.61 -34.93
CA LEU A 589 42.18 -6.63 -33.84
C LEU A 589 40.95 -5.72 -34.02
N ALA A 590 40.68 -5.23 -35.23
CA ALA A 590 39.51 -4.40 -35.51
C ALA A 590 38.17 -5.15 -35.29
N ARG A 591 38.16 -6.48 -35.53
CA ARG A 591 37.01 -7.36 -35.21
C ARG A 591 36.90 -7.62 -33.71
N GLU A 592 38.02 -7.80 -33.01
CA GLU A 592 38.03 -7.91 -31.55
C GLU A 592 37.55 -6.61 -30.87
N ASP A 593 37.94 -5.43 -31.34
CA ASP A 593 37.50 -4.17 -30.73
C ASP A 593 35.97 -4.02 -30.79
N VAL A 594 35.33 -4.46 -31.87
CA VAL A 594 33.85 -4.54 -31.94
C VAL A 594 33.33 -5.59 -30.97
N ALA A 595 33.90 -6.81 -30.98
CA ALA A 595 33.51 -7.89 -30.07
C ALA A 595 33.57 -7.46 -28.60
N ALA A 596 34.64 -6.75 -28.23
CA ALA A 596 34.90 -6.24 -26.89
C ALA A 596 33.93 -5.11 -26.51
N LYS A 597 33.54 -4.23 -27.44
CA LYS A 597 32.48 -3.23 -27.18
C LYS A 597 31.11 -3.88 -26.95
N LEU A 598 30.81 -5.02 -27.60
CA LEU A 598 29.57 -5.77 -27.39
C LEU A 598 29.57 -6.59 -26.08
N MET A 599 30.71 -7.15 -25.68
CA MET A 599 30.87 -7.92 -24.43
C MET A 599 31.07 -7.01 -23.20
N GLY A 600 31.94 -6.00 -23.32
CA GLY A 600 32.51 -5.19 -22.23
C GLY A 600 33.88 -5.69 -21.73
N ARG A 601 34.40 -6.77 -22.30
CA ARG A 601 35.76 -7.35 -22.08
C ARG A 601 36.35 -7.79 -23.42
N ARG A 602 37.68 -7.77 -23.57
CA ARG A 602 38.44 -8.45 -24.64
C ARG A 602 38.39 -9.97 -24.49
N TYR A 603 38.87 -10.72 -25.49
CA TYR A 603 38.79 -12.19 -25.50
C TYR A 603 39.57 -12.83 -24.34
N ASP A 604 40.72 -12.25 -23.98
CA ASP A 604 41.55 -12.61 -22.82
C ASP A 604 40.86 -12.37 -21.45
N GLY A 605 39.75 -11.64 -21.45
CA GLY A 605 39.04 -11.19 -20.27
C GLY A 605 39.29 -9.72 -19.91
N THR A 606 40.19 -8.99 -20.57
CA THR A 606 40.57 -7.63 -20.16
C THR A 606 39.40 -6.64 -20.24
N VAL A 607 39.08 -5.96 -19.13
CA VAL A 607 37.86 -5.15 -19.01
C VAL A 607 37.98 -3.75 -19.63
N LEU A 608 36.98 -3.34 -20.41
CA LEU A 608 37.00 -2.03 -21.09
C LEU A 608 36.72 -0.85 -20.15
N ALA A 609 35.99 -1.05 -19.07
CA ALA A 609 35.65 0.00 -18.10
C ALA A 609 36.85 0.44 -17.24
N ASP A 610 37.85 -0.42 -17.05
CA ASP A 610 39.13 -0.09 -16.43
C ASP A 610 40.24 -1.05 -16.92
N PRO A 611 40.90 -0.76 -18.05
CA PRO A 611 41.91 -1.64 -18.62
C PRO A 611 43.11 -1.92 -17.71
N ALA A 612 43.36 -1.09 -16.69
CA ALA A 612 44.43 -1.32 -15.72
C ALA A 612 44.20 -2.55 -14.82
N GLN A 613 42.96 -3.03 -14.73
CA GLN A 613 42.61 -4.28 -14.04
C GLN A 613 42.98 -5.54 -14.85
N GLY A 614 43.27 -5.43 -16.15
CA GLY A 614 43.38 -6.59 -17.04
C GLY A 614 42.14 -7.48 -16.95
N ALA A 615 42.34 -8.80 -16.85
CA ALA A 615 41.27 -9.79 -16.63
C ALA A 615 40.59 -9.68 -15.24
N GLY A 616 40.99 -8.73 -14.39
CA GLY A 616 40.46 -8.47 -13.06
C GLY A 616 38.97 -8.13 -13.02
N ASN A 617 38.45 -7.99 -11.80
CA ASN A 617 37.02 -7.86 -11.54
C ASN A 617 36.66 -6.73 -10.55
N ASP A 618 37.63 -5.93 -10.13
CA ASP A 618 37.47 -4.88 -9.11
C ASP A 618 37.34 -3.49 -9.76
N PHE A 619 36.15 -3.17 -10.27
CA PHE A 619 35.85 -1.92 -10.95
C PHE A 619 34.35 -1.60 -10.91
N HIS A 620 33.99 -0.33 -11.05
CA HIS A 620 32.64 0.19 -11.30
C HIS A 620 32.60 1.08 -12.55
N TYR A 621 31.42 1.47 -13.04
CA TYR A 621 31.29 2.21 -14.30
C TYR A 621 31.24 3.75 -14.17
N ASP A 622 31.32 4.29 -12.96
CA ASP A 622 31.16 5.74 -12.71
C ASP A 622 32.22 6.61 -13.40
N ALA A 623 33.41 6.04 -13.69
CA ALA A 623 34.46 6.65 -14.49
C ALA A 623 34.23 6.53 -16.02
N ASP A 624 33.11 5.96 -16.46
CA ASP A 624 32.64 5.87 -17.84
C ASP A 624 31.15 6.25 -17.91
N PRO A 625 30.78 7.48 -17.51
CA PRO A 625 29.38 7.90 -17.32
C PRO A 625 28.61 8.07 -18.63
N THR A 626 29.33 8.20 -19.76
CA THR A 626 28.77 8.31 -21.12
C THR A 626 28.80 6.99 -21.90
N GLY A 627 29.33 5.91 -21.32
CA GLY A 627 29.43 4.61 -22.00
C GLY A 627 30.43 4.56 -23.16
N ALA A 628 31.31 5.55 -23.30
CA ALA A 628 32.29 5.62 -24.39
C ALA A 628 33.29 4.46 -24.34
N ARG A 629 33.75 4.07 -23.15
CA ARG A 629 34.71 2.96 -22.97
C ARG A 629 34.00 1.61 -22.99
N CYS A 630 32.95 1.42 -22.18
CA CYS A 630 32.16 0.20 -22.09
C CYS A 630 30.65 0.51 -22.34
N PRO A 631 30.10 0.28 -23.54
CA PRO A 631 28.74 0.69 -23.91
C PRO A 631 27.65 0.29 -22.93
N PHE A 632 26.59 1.10 -22.80
CA PHE A 632 25.44 0.80 -21.93
C PHE A 632 24.70 -0.51 -22.30
N SER A 633 24.82 -0.97 -23.55
CA SER A 633 24.29 -2.24 -24.02
C SER A 633 25.26 -3.42 -23.89
N ALA A 634 26.52 -3.20 -23.49
CA ALA A 634 27.52 -4.26 -23.41
C ALA A 634 27.11 -5.36 -22.40
N HIS A 635 27.31 -6.63 -22.76
CA HIS A 635 26.80 -7.78 -22.02
C HIS A 635 27.08 -7.73 -20.51
N ILE A 636 28.34 -7.49 -20.10
CA ILE A 636 28.69 -7.43 -18.67
C ILE A 636 28.14 -6.20 -17.95
N ARG A 637 27.89 -5.08 -18.66
CA ARG A 637 27.31 -3.85 -18.09
C ARG A 637 25.79 -3.95 -17.96
N ARG A 638 25.12 -4.67 -18.87
CA ARG A 638 23.68 -4.98 -18.75
C ARG A 638 23.39 -5.99 -17.64
N THR A 639 24.17 -7.06 -17.56
CA THR A 639 23.95 -8.16 -16.60
C THR A 639 24.39 -7.82 -15.18
N ASN A 640 25.40 -6.95 -15.01
CA ASN A 640 25.73 -6.32 -13.74
C ASN A 640 26.12 -4.84 -13.96
N PRO A 641 25.22 -3.87 -13.71
CA PRO A 641 25.48 -2.45 -13.95
C PRO A 641 26.32 -1.76 -12.87
N ARG A 642 26.70 -2.46 -11.78
CA ARG A 642 27.65 -2.05 -10.70
C ARG A 642 27.51 -0.67 -10.05
N SER A 643 26.47 0.11 -10.34
CA SER A 643 26.36 1.50 -9.88
C SER A 643 26.27 1.61 -8.34
N PRO A 644 27.20 2.34 -7.69
CA PRO A 644 27.13 2.65 -6.26
C PRO A 644 25.87 3.44 -5.88
N ALA A 645 25.40 4.34 -6.75
CA ALA A 645 24.18 5.12 -6.52
C ALA A 645 22.92 4.24 -6.42
N ILE A 646 22.82 3.19 -7.26
CA ILE A 646 21.71 2.22 -7.18
C ILE A 646 21.79 1.42 -5.87
N ALA A 647 22.99 1.10 -5.38
CA ALA A 647 23.18 0.43 -4.10
C ALA A 647 22.95 1.35 -2.88
N ALA A 648 23.22 2.64 -3.00
CA ALA A 648 23.14 3.62 -1.91
C ALA A 648 21.72 4.19 -1.68
N ALA A 649 20.88 4.27 -2.71
CA ALA A 649 19.55 4.88 -2.64
C ALA A 649 18.50 4.10 -1.80
N GLY A 650 18.90 3.04 -1.08
CA GLY A 650 18.02 2.21 -0.24
C GLY A 650 17.03 1.32 -1.03
N GLN A 651 17.19 1.24 -2.35
CA GLN A 651 16.44 0.33 -3.23
C GLN A 651 17.20 -1.01 -3.38
N GLN A 652 16.66 -1.97 -4.16
CA GLN A 652 17.20 -3.34 -4.21
C GLN A 652 18.69 -3.39 -4.61
N LYS A 653 19.50 -4.08 -3.79
CA LYS A 653 20.84 -4.52 -4.20
C LYS A 653 20.73 -5.35 -5.48
N LEU A 654 21.69 -5.13 -6.39
CA LEU A 654 21.68 -5.69 -7.74
C LEU A 654 21.52 -7.23 -7.73
N PRO A 655 20.81 -7.82 -8.71
CA PRO A 655 20.72 -9.27 -8.85
C PRO A 655 22.10 -9.88 -9.05
N ARG A 656 22.39 -10.92 -8.27
CA ARG A 656 23.59 -11.74 -8.39
C ARG A 656 23.17 -13.18 -8.62
N ILE A 657 23.90 -13.90 -9.47
CA ILE A 657 23.70 -15.32 -9.73
C ILE A 657 25.06 -16.01 -9.80
N LEU A 658 25.15 -17.25 -9.32
CA LEU A 658 26.39 -18.02 -9.29
C LEU A 658 26.44 -18.97 -10.49
N ARG A 659 27.15 -18.56 -11.54
CA ARG A 659 27.16 -19.26 -12.83
C ARG A 659 28.10 -20.46 -12.78
N ARG A 660 27.61 -21.60 -13.30
CA ARG A 660 28.30 -22.90 -13.41
C ARG A 660 28.03 -23.54 -14.77
N GLY A 661 27.90 -22.73 -15.82
CA GLY A 661 27.66 -23.18 -17.19
C GLY A 661 28.75 -24.13 -17.71
N MET A 662 28.44 -24.80 -18.83
CA MET A 662 29.36 -25.74 -19.48
C MET A 662 29.01 -25.83 -20.98
N SER A 663 30.01 -25.90 -21.85
CA SER A 663 29.80 -25.87 -23.30
C SER A 663 29.25 -27.19 -23.83
N TYR A 664 28.69 -27.18 -25.04
CA TYR A 664 28.37 -28.38 -25.83
C TYR A 664 28.76 -28.20 -27.29
N GLY A 665 28.86 -29.32 -28.02
CA GLY A 665 29.32 -29.34 -29.42
C GLY A 665 30.84 -29.17 -29.61
N PRO A 666 31.35 -29.42 -30.84
CA PRO A 666 32.78 -29.28 -31.15
C PRO A 666 33.25 -27.82 -31.07
N ARG A 667 34.56 -27.58 -30.95
CA ARG A 667 35.17 -26.26 -31.23
C ARG A 667 34.92 -25.87 -32.69
N PHE A 668 34.87 -24.57 -32.99
CA PHE A 668 34.75 -24.07 -34.37
C PHE A 668 36.14 -24.11 -35.03
N GLY A 669 36.23 -24.70 -36.23
CA GLY A 669 37.49 -24.88 -36.96
C GLY A 669 37.74 -23.83 -38.03
N GLY A 670 36.81 -22.90 -38.25
CA GLY A 670 36.87 -21.96 -39.39
C GLY A 670 36.60 -22.64 -40.74
N GLY A 671 35.96 -23.82 -40.72
CA GLY A 671 35.83 -24.70 -41.87
C GLY A 671 34.69 -24.35 -42.84
N PRO A 672 34.45 -25.21 -43.86
CA PRO A 672 33.36 -25.04 -44.82
C PRO A 672 31.97 -25.13 -44.16
N LEU A 673 30.91 -24.90 -44.95
CA LEU A 673 29.51 -24.76 -44.51
C LEU A 673 29.04 -25.78 -43.46
N ALA A 674 29.53 -27.02 -43.51
CA ALA A 674 29.26 -28.06 -42.52
C ALA A 674 29.68 -27.65 -41.08
N ASP A 675 30.87 -27.07 -40.89
CA ASP A 675 31.34 -26.57 -39.59
C ASP A 675 30.47 -25.39 -39.13
N ALA A 676 30.16 -24.44 -40.02
CA ALA A 676 29.25 -23.33 -39.72
C ALA A 676 27.83 -23.78 -39.30
N SER A 677 27.37 -24.97 -39.74
CA SER A 677 26.06 -25.54 -39.40
C SER A 677 26.02 -26.34 -38.10
N ALA A 678 27.16 -26.87 -37.64
CA ALA A 678 27.22 -27.87 -36.60
C ALA A 678 26.77 -27.35 -35.21
N GLU A 679 26.04 -28.19 -34.49
CA GLU A 679 25.37 -27.81 -33.24
C GLU A 679 26.38 -27.64 -32.11
N ARG A 680 26.40 -26.44 -31.53
CA ARG A 680 27.33 -26.02 -30.47
C ARG A 680 26.74 -24.87 -29.67
N GLY A 681 27.22 -24.69 -28.45
CA GLY A 681 26.82 -23.58 -27.60
C GLY A 681 27.12 -23.83 -26.12
N LEU A 682 26.29 -23.27 -25.26
CA LEU A 682 26.43 -23.28 -23.81
C LEU A 682 25.19 -23.88 -23.13
N PHE A 683 25.37 -24.86 -22.26
CA PHE A 683 24.42 -25.10 -21.17
C PHE A 683 24.66 -24.03 -20.11
N PHE A 684 23.90 -22.95 -20.18
CA PHE A 684 23.86 -21.96 -19.13
C PHE A 684 23.24 -22.60 -17.90
N MET A 685 24.02 -22.63 -16.81
CA MET A 685 23.59 -23.13 -15.51
C MET A 685 23.92 -22.08 -14.45
N ALA A 686 22.96 -21.75 -13.60
CA ALA A 686 23.14 -20.75 -12.55
C ALA A 686 22.39 -21.15 -11.26
N TYR A 687 23.04 -20.90 -10.12
CA TYR A 687 22.49 -21.09 -8.78
C TYR A 687 22.13 -19.75 -8.14
N CYS A 688 20.97 -19.68 -7.47
CA CYS A 688 20.46 -18.47 -6.84
C CYS A 688 19.41 -18.77 -5.76
N GLY A 689 19.24 -17.87 -4.78
CA GLY A 689 18.26 -18.01 -3.69
C GLY A 689 16.83 -17.60 -4.08
N SER A 690 16.67 -16.76 -5.10
CA SER A 690 15.38 -16.33 -5.66
C SER A 690 15.45 -16.32 -7.18
N LEU A 691 14.53 -17.02 -7.86
CA LEU A 691 14.48 -17.05 -9.32
C LEU A 691 13.99 -15.70 -9.86
N ALA A 692 12.83 -15.22 -9.38
CA ALA A 692 12.22 -13.99 -9.86
C ALA A 692 12.99 -12.71 -9.51
N GLU A 693 13.78 -12.67 -8.43
CA GLU A 693 14.57 -11.48 -8.04
C GLU A 693 16.04 -11.48 -8.44
N GLN A 694 16.52 -12.56 -9.05
CA GLN A 694 17.91 -12.67 -9.48
C GLN A 694 18.00 -13.10 -10.96
N PHE A 695 17.59 -14.32 -11.31
CA PHE A 695 17.68 -14.78 -12.69
C PHE A 695 16.68 -14.08 -13.63
N GLU A 696 15.38 -14.01 -13.29
CA GLU A 696 14.38 -13.42 -14.20
C GLU A 696 14.68 -11.94 -14.47
N ILE A 697 15.15 -11.19 -13.47
CA ILE A 697 15.58 -9.79 -13.65
C ILE A 697 16.73 -9.70 -14.68
N ILE A 698 17.78 -10.52 -14.54
CA ILE A 698 18.92 -10.51 -15.47
C ILE A 698 18.49 -10.96 -16.88
N GLN A 699 17.64 -11.98 -17.00
CA GLN A 699 17.15 -12.46 -18.30
C GLN A 699 16.24 -11.44 -18.99
N ARG A 700 15.42 -10.68 -18.23
CA ARG A 700 14.67 -9.52 -18.74
C ARG A 700 15.61 -8.41 -19.21
N TRP A 701 16.64 -8.07 -18.43
CA TRP A 701 17.65 -7.09 -18.83
C TRP A 701 18.36 -7.49 -20.12
N ILE A 702 18.60 -8.79 -20.31
CA ILE A 702 19.13 -9.35 -21.56
C ILE A 702 18.13 -9.16 -22.72
N ALA A 703 16.87 -9.59 -22.55
CA ALA A 703 15.88 -9.58 -23.62
C ALA A 703 15.49 -8.15 -24.06
N GLY A 704 15.38 -7.21 -23.12
CA GLY A 704 15.00 -5.83 -23.38
C GLY A 704 14.49 -5.14 -22.11
N GLY A 705 15.36 -4.96 -21.11
CA GLY A 705 15.00 -4.35 -19.83
C GLY A 705 16.10 -3.43 -19.29
N ASN A 706 15.71 -2.45 -18.46
CA ASN A 706 16.50 -1.24 -18.26
C ASN A 706 17.37 -1.32 -17.00
N SER A 707 18.54 -1.96 -17.10
CA SER A 707 19.56 -1.99 -16.03
C SER A 707 20.58 -0.85 -16.11
N THR A 708 20.78 -0.30 -17.30
CA THR A 708 21.81 0.70 -17.62
C THR A 708 21.23 2.05 -18.03
N GLY A 709 19.93 2.28 -17.75
CA GLY A 709 19.25 3.56 -17.99
C GLY A 709 18.90 3.88 -19.46
N VAL A 710 19.19 2.99 -20.41
CA VAL A 710 18.79 3.11 -21.83
C VAL A 710 17.46 2.41 -22.11
N HIS A 711 16.78 2.79 -23.19
CA HIS A 711 15.52 2.18 -23.64
C HIS A 711 15.62 0.67 -23.92
N SER A 712 14.55 -0.06 -23.58
CA SER A 712 14.40 -1.52 -23.68
C SER A 712 14.71 -2.11 -25.06
N SER A 713 14.41 -1.36 -26.13
CA SER A 713 14.73 -1.77 -27.52
C SER A 713 16.23 -1.99 -27.78
N HIS A 714 17.10 -1.37 -26.98
CA HIS A 714 18.53 -1.66 -26.98
C HIS A 714 18.77 -2.90 -26.12
N SER A 715 18.37 -4.06 -26.62
CA SER A 715 18.56 -5.37 -25.96
C SER A 715 20.06 -5.69 -25.77
N ASP A 716 20.34 -6.81 -25.12
CA ASP A 716 21.67 -7.43 -25.20
C ASP A 716 22.07 -7.68 -26.67
N PRO A 717 23.33 -7.44 -27.06
CA PRO A 717 23.77 -7.62 -28.44
C PRO A 717 23.82 -9.10 -28.86
N MET A 718 24.21 -9.99 -27.95
CA MET A 718 24.49 -11.41 -28.24
C MET A 718 23.26 -12.29 -28.01
N LEU A 719 22.55 -12.06 -26.90
CA LEU A 719 21.39 -12.86 -26.46
C LEU A 719 20.02 -12.20 -26.67
N GLY A 720 19.97 -10.94 -27.10
CA GLY A 720 18.72 -10.23 -27.37
C GLY A 720 17.96 -10.81 -28.58
N VAL A 721 16.66 -11.03 -28.42
CA VAL A 721 15.82 -11.75 -29.40
C VAL A 721 15.49 -10.87 -30.62
N PRO A 722 15.90 -11.24 -31.84
CA PRO A 722 15.68 -10.41 -33.02
C PRO A 722 14.21 -10.30 -33.43
N GLN A 723 13.88 -9.23 -34.14
CA GLN A 723 12.61 -9.03 -34.82
C GLN A 723 12.88 -8.85 -36.32
N LYS A 724 12.35 -9.75 -37.15
CA LYS A 724 12.54 -9.69 -38.60
C LYS A 724 11.99 -8.36 -39.16
N GLY A 725 12.81 -7.67 -39.94
CA GLY A 725 12.48 -6.34 -40.49
C GLY A 725 12.70 -5.16 -39.53
N THR A 726 13.19 -5.38 -38.30
CA THR A 726 13.53 -4.31 -37.36
C THR A 726 15.05 -4.22 -37.15
N PRO A 727 15.71 -3.09 -37.46
CA PRO A 727 17.16 -2.94 -37.28
C PRO A 727 17.61 -3.11 -35.83
N ARG A 728 18.54 -4.02 -35.57
CA ARG A 728 19.19 -4.20 -34.25
C ARG A 728 20.44 -3.34 -34.16
N LEU A 729 20.26 -2.08 -33.72
CA LEU A 729 21.35 -1.10 -33.63
C LEU A 729 21.92 -1.01 -32.21
N VAL A 730 23.24 -1.11 -32.10
CA VAL A 730 24.03 -0.78 -30.90
C VAL A 730 24.82 0.50 -31.18
N GLN A 731 24.79 1.46 -30.25
CA GLN A 731 25.46 2.75 -30.39
C GLN A 731 26.31 3.08 -29.17
N TRP A 732 27.42 3.79 -29.39
CA TRP A 732 28.30 4.33 -28.34
C TRP A 732 29.13 5.50 -28.87
N LEU A 733 29.81 6.24 -28.00
CA LEU A 733 30.74 7.30 -28.40
C LEU A 733 32.13 6.74 -28.73
N GLY A 734 32.64 7.06 -29.92
CA GLY A 734 34.00 6.77 -30.34
C GLY A 734 35.06 7.61 -29.61
N GLU A 735 36.33 7.28 -29.85
CA GLU A 735 37.49 8.01 -29.31
C GLU A 735 37.63 9.42 -29.89
N ASP A 736 37.00 9.66 -31.04
CA ASP A 736 36.79 10.94 -31.72
C ASP A 736 35.53 11.69 -31.24
N GLY A 737 34.80 11.14 -30.27
CA GLY A 737 33.53 11.66 -29.77
C GLY A 737 32.32 11.41 -30.69
N GLN A 738 32.48 10.70 -31.81
CA GLN A 738 31.38 10.48 -32.76
C GLN A 738 30.49 9.30 -32.35
N ALA A 739 29.22 9.34 -32.75
CA ALA A 739 28.26 8.27 -32.46
C ALA A 739 28.47 7.04 -33.38
N VAL A 740 29.31 6.10 -32.95
CA VAL A 740 29.52 4.82 -33.64
C VAL A 740 28.23 4.00 -33.57
N THR A 741 27.86 3.34 -34.67
CA THR A 741 26.66 2.50 -34.75
C THR A 741 26.98 1.17 -35.42
N VAL A 742 26.71 0.06 -34.74
CA VAL A 742 26.78 -1.30 -35.28
C VAL A 742 25.39 -1.87 -35.46
N ASP A 743 25.14 -2.46 -36.62
CA ASP A 743 23.95 -3.23 -36.95
C ASP A 743 24.27 -4.73 -36.78
N LEU A 744 23.51 -5.41 -35.93
CA LEU A 744 23.71 -6.82 -35.57
C LEU A 744 23.04 -7.82 -36.54
N GLY A 745 22.23 -7.36 -37.49
CA GLY A 745 21.39 -8.19 -38.36
C GLY A 745 20.08 -8.65 -37.72
N ASP A 746 19.24 -9.34 -38.50
CA ASP A 746 17.92 -9.84 -38.10
C ASP A 746 17.88 -11.34 -37.75
N GLU A 747 19.00 -12.06 -37.90
CA GLU A 747 19.17 -13.43 -37.41
C GLU A 747 19.68 -13.51 -35.96
N PRO A 748 19.35 -14.58 -35.20
CA PRO A 748 19.85 -14.77 -33.84
C PRO A 748 21.33 -15.20 -33.82
N LEU A 749 22.14 -14.50 -33.02
CA LEU A 749 23.53 -14.87 -32.72
C LEU A 749 23.59 -15.99 -31.67
N VAL A 750 22.75 -15.87 -30.63
CA VAL A 750 22.42 -16.93 -29.67
C VAL A 750 20.93 -17.25 -29.79
N GLN A 751 20.58 -18.54 -29.74
CA GLN A 751 19.18 -19.00 -29.72
C GLN A 751 18.93 -19.94 -28.54
N LEU A 752 17.78 -19.81 -27.88
CA LEU A 752 17.34 -20.74 -26.85
C LEU A 752 16.83 -22.05 -27.49
N GLU A 753 17.44 -23.18 -27.15
CA GLU A 753 16.94 -24.50 -27.57
C GLU A 753 15.93 -25.07 -26.57
N TRP A 754 16.11 -24.86 -25.26
CA TRP A 754 15.12 -25.09 -24.20
C TRP A 754 15.65 -24.62 -22.83
N GLY A 755 14.81 -24.61 -21.78
CA GLY A 755 15.27 -24.45 -20.40
C GLY A 755 14.34 -25.00 -19.33
N LEU A 756 14.84 -25.07 -18.09
CA LEU A 756 14.19 -25.64 -16.90
C LEU A 756 14.47 -24.80 -15.65
N TYR A 757 13.51 -24.82 -14.71
CA TYR A 757 13.73 -24.44 -13.31
C TYR A 757 13.67 -25.67 -12.42
N LEU A 758 14.64 -25.76 -11.51
CA LEU A 758 14.89 -26.91 -10.66
C LEU A 758 15.26 -26.42 -9.25
N PHE A 759 14.99 -27.22 -8.24
CA PHE A 759 15.42 -26.98 -6.86
C PHE A 759 16.46 -28.02 -6.44
N THR A 760 17.60 -27.55 -5.93
CA THR A 760 18.76 -28.36 -5.53
C THR A 760 18.86 -28.35 -4.00
N PRO A 761 18.28 -29.35 -3.29
CA PRO A 761 18.33 -29.39 -1.84
C PRO A 761 19.74 -29.66 -1.29
N SER A 762 19.94 -29.38 -0.02
CA SER A 762 21.08 -29.85 0.76
C SER A 762 21.13 -31.38 0.87
N LEU A 763 22.27 -31.94 1.28
CA LEU A 763 22.39 -33.38 1.57
C LEU A 763 21.48 -33.81 2.74
N THR A 764 21.21 -32.89 3.67
CA THR A 764 20.19 -33.04 4.71
C THR A 764 18.77 -32.99 4.13
N GLY A 765 18.49 -32.11 3.17
CA GLY A 765 17.21 -32.05 2.48
C GLY A 765 16.87 -33.27 1.63
N LEU A 766 17.87 -33.91 1.02
CA LEU A 766 17.70 -35.22 0.37
C LEU A 766 17.23 -36.30 1.35
N LYS A 767 17.65 -36.27 2.63
CA LYS A 767 17.14 -37.17 3.68
C LYS A 767 15.74 -36.76 4.14
N ALA A 768 15.48 -35.46 4.29
CA ALA A 768 14.16 -34.96 4.71
C ALA A 768 13.04 -35.30 3.71
N LEU A 769 13.40 -35.47 2.42
CA LEU A 769 12.50 -35.86 1.34
C LEU A 769 11.95 -37.30 1.46
N THR A 770 12.52 -38.15 2.32
CA THR A 770 12.15 -39.58 2.40
C THR A 770 11.15 -39.93 3.52
N ALA A 771 10.71 -38.96 4.34
CA ALA A 771 9.72 -39.14 5.41
C ALA A 771 8.44 -38.32 5.15
N GLY A 772 7.25 -38.88 5.43
CA GLY A 772 5.95 -38.27 5.04
C GLY A 772 4.83 -38.40 6.09
N LEU A 773 3.77 -37.57 5.94
CA LEU A 773 2.61 -37.46 6.84
C LEU A 773 1.30 -37.10 6.06
N PRO A 774 0.08 -37.39 6.61
CA PRO A 774 -1.23 -37.14 5.99
C PRO A 774 -2.02 -35.92 6.58
N ALA A 775 -3.26 -35.66 6.14
CA ALA A 775 -4.00 -34.40 6.44
C ALA A 775 -5.55 -34.48 6.57
N ASP A 776 -6.08 -33.60 7.45
CA ASP A 776 -7.32 -32.76 7.45
C ASP A 776 -8.78 -33.31 7.38
N ALA A 777 -9.73 -32.45 7.83
CA ALA A 777 -11.18 -32.73 8.02
C ALA A 777 -12.10 -31.49 7.75
N PRO A 778 -13.45 -31.65 7.57
CA PRO A 778 -14.36 -30.60 7.03
C PRO A 778 -15.37 -29.95 8.02
N ALA A 779 -16.26 -29.06 7.52
CA ALA A 779 -17.09 -28.09 8.30
C ALA A 779 -18.63 -28.10 7.98
N PRO A 780 -19.51 -27.40 8.76
CA PRO A 780 -21.00 -27.54 8.74
C PRO A 780 -21.84 -26.32 8.20
N PRO A 781 -23.19 -26.42 8.07
CA PRO A 781 -24.07 -25.41 7.42
C PRO A 781 -25.17 -24.72 8.31
N VAL A 782 -26.07 -23.95 7.66
CA VAL A 782 -27.04 -22.93 8.20
C VAL A 782 -28.43 -23.06 7.50
N ALA A 783 -29.55 -22.30 7.65
CA ALA A 783 -30.05 -21.11 8.40
C ALA A 783 -31.62 -21.08 8.37
N SER A 784 -32.32 -20.06 8.95
CA SER A 784 -33.57 -19.42 8.38
C SER A 784 -34.41 -18.50 9.32
N CYS A 785 -34.86 -17.34 8.80
CA CYS A 785 -36.11 -16.54 9.04
C CYS A 785 -35.84 -15.03 8.76
N PRO A 786 -36.77 -14.27 8.10
CA PRO A 786 -36.54 -12.92 7.55
C PRO A 786 -35.69 -11.92 8.36
N LEU A 787 -36.23 -11.45 9.47
CA LEU A 787 -35.50 -11.12 10.67
C LEU A 787 -36.31 -11.78 11.78
N LYS A 788 -35.66 -12.54 12.66
CA LYS A 788 -36.36 -13.06 13.85
C LYS A 788 -36.67 -11.89 14.77
N HIS A 789 -37.66 -12.08 15.64
CA HIS A 789 -37.64 -11.37 16.91
C HIS A 789 -36.38 -11.82 17.66
N GLU A 790 -35.36 -10.98 17.62
CA GLU A 790 -34.12 -11.17 18.35
C GLU A 790 -34.37 -10.77 19.81
N PRO A 791 -34.13 -11.65 20.80
CA PRO A 791 -34.18 -11.24 22.19
C PRO A 791 -33.13 -10.15 22.44
N TYR A 792 -33.45 -9.15 23.26
CA TYR A 792 -32.51 -8.08 23.60
C TYR A 792 -31.25 -8.67 24.25
N ALA A 793 -30.10 -8.49 23.60
CA ALA A 793 -28.88 -9.24 23.87
C ALA A 793 -27.63 -8.34 23.81
N PRO A 794 -27.43 -7.42 24.78
CA PRO A 794 -26.43 -6.34 24.74
C PRO A 794 -24.94 -6.74 24.77
N ALA A 795 -24.63 -8.01 24.53
CA ALA A 795 -23.27 -8.56 24.46
C ALA A 795 -23.11 -9.66 23.38
N GLY A 796 -24.08 -9.81 22.46
CA GLY A 796 -24.02 -10.79 21.35
C GLY A 796 -23.85 -10.13 19.98
N ASP A 797 -23.37 -10.88 18.99
CA ASP A 797 -23.00 -10.34 17.67
C ASP A 797 -24.13 -9.56 16.98
N ALA A 798 -25.36 -10.07 17.05
CA ALA A 798 -26.55 -9.41 16.50
C ALA A 798 -26.81 -8.01 17.10
N PHE A 799 -26.38 -7.74 18.35
CA PHE A 799 -26.48 -6.40 18.92
C PHE A 799 -25.52 -5.43 18.24
N GLU A 800 -24.26 -5.82 18.01
CA GLU A 800 -23.28 -4.99 17.31
C GLU A 800 -23.59 -4.88 15.80
N GLU A 801 -24.22 -5.89 15.19
CA GLU A 801 -24.75 -5.84 13.82
C GLU A 801 -25.89 -4.81 13.70
N ARG A 802 -26.93 -4.89 14.56
CA ARG A 802 -28.05 -3.93 14.53
C ARG A 802 -27.60 -2.52 14.95
N LYS A 803 -26.61 -2.40 15.83
CA LYS A 803 -25.92 -1.14 16.16
C LYS A 803 -25.18 -0.57 14.96
N LEU A 804 -24.46 -1.40 14.19
CA LEU A 804 -23.80 -1.01 12.94
C LEU A 804 -24.83 -0.46 11.95
N MET A 805 -25.95 -1.14 11.76
CA MET A 805 -27.04 -0.62 10.91
C MET A 805 -27.67 0.68 11.43
N LEU A 806 -27.83 0.84 12.76
CA LEU A 806 -28.46 2.04 13.35
C LEU A 806 -27.52 3.26 13.47
N GLN A 807 -26.21 3.05 13.60
CA GLN A 807 -25.22 4.11 13.84
C GLN A 807 -24.27 4.34 12.65
N GLY A 808 -24.11 3.37 11.76
CA GLY A 808 -23.14 3.32 10.65
C GLY A 808 -23.41 4.26 9.47
N ARG A 809 -23.45 3.74 8.24
CA ARG A 809 -23.69 4.57 7.05
C ARG A 809 -25.16 4.97 6.96
N ARG A 810 -25.46 5.85 6.02
CA ARG A 810 -26.84 6.18 5.66
C ARG A 810 -27.54 4.98 5.01
N ASP A 811 -26.94 4.38 3.98
CA ASP A 811 -27.53 3.27 3.21
C ASP A 811 -28.05 2.15 4.14
N ASP A 812 -27.23 1.74 5.12
CA ASP A 812 -27.54 0.75 6.17
C ASP A 812 -28.76 1.14 7.03
N LYS A 813 -28.86 2.43 7.41
CA LYS A 813 -29.96 2.99 8.23
C LYS A 813 -31.25 3.07 7.43
N ASP A 814 -31.19 3.65 6.23
CA ASP A 814 -32.30 3.77 5.30
C ASP A 814 -32.88 2.37 5.02
N GLU A 815 -32.04 1.34 4.99
CA GLU A 815 -32.44 -0.07 4.79
C GLU A 815 -33.08 -0.71 6.02
N LEU A 816 -32.46 -0.58 7.20
CA LEU A 816 -33.04 -1.10 8.44
C LEU A 816 -34.40 -0.45 8.73
N TRP A 817 -34.54 0.88 8.57
CA TRP A 817 -35.83 1.55 8.79
C TRP A 817 -36.89 1.18 7.75
N ARG A 818 -36.50 0.91 6.48
CA ARG A 818 -37.39 0.29 5.48
C ARG A 818 -37.88 -1.09 5.94
N ALA A 819 -37.00 -1.92 6.50
CA ALA A 819 -37.37 -3.25 7.01
C ALA A 819 -38.24 -3.20 8.28
N VAL A 820 -37.94 -2.32 9.23
CA VAL A 820 -38.78 -2.08 10.43
C VAL A 820 -40.19 -1.65 10.01
N ASN A 821 -40.31 -0.76 9.01
CA ASN A 821 -41.59 -0.34 8.47
C ASN A 821 -42.32 -1.46 7.72
N ALA A 822 -41.61 -2.32 6.97
CA ALA A 822 -42.17 -3.54 6.38
C ALA A 822 -42.66 -4.55 7.43
N CYS A 823 -42.03 -4.59 8.62
CA CYS A 823 -42.48 -5.35 9.79
C CYS A 823 -43.64 -4.68 10.56
N GLY A 824 -44.38 -3.76 9.93
CA GLY A 824 -45.51 -3.05 10.56
C GLY A 824 -45.12 -1.84 11.42
N GLY A 825 -43.85 -1.43 11.40
CA GLY A 825 -43.34 -0.23 12.07
C GLY A 825 -42.76 -0.46 13.47
N THR A 826 -42.89 -1.67 14.03
CA THR A 826 -42.46 -2.03 15.38
C THR A 826 -41.64 -3.33 15.32
N LEU A 827 -40.35 -3.31 15.69
CA LEU A 827 -39.48 -4.50 15.62
C LEU A 827 -38.62 -4.68 16.88
N GLN A 828 -38.79 -5.81 17.57
CA GLN A 828 -37.87 -6.22 18.64
C GLN A 828 -36.59 -6.82 18.02
N THR A 829 -35.46 -6.16 18.27
CA THR A 829 -34.12 -6.55 17.83
C THR A 829 -33.21 -6.85 19.02
N ALA A 830 -32.02 -7.40 18.78
CA ALA A 830 -30.98 -7.59 19.79
C ALA A 830 -30.58 -6.26 20.45
N TYR A 831 -30.66 -5.15 19.72
CA TYR A 831 -30.28 -3.79 20.15
C TYR A 831 -31.38 -3.05 20.94
N GLY A 832 -32.64 -3.45 20.78
CA GLY A 832 -33.79 -2.83 21.45
C GLY A 832 -35.08 -2.98 20.65
N LEU A 833 -36.15 -2.34 21.13
CA LEU A 833 -37.44 -2.27 20.43
C LEU A 833 -37.44 -1.04 19.53
N LEU A 834 -37.46 -1.22 18.21
CA LEU A 834 -37.44 -0.12 17.23
C LEU A 834 -38.87 0.26 16.85
N GLU A 835 -39.20 1.55 16.93
CA GLU A 835 -40.45 2.14 16.44
C GLU A 835 -40.12 3.15 15.33
N GLY A 836 -40.55 2.83 14.10
CA GLY A 836 -40.30 3.65 12.89
C GLY A 836 -41.50 4.45 12.39
N ARG A 837 -42.73 4.15 12.86
CA ARG A 837 -43.95 4.85 12.42
C ARG A 837 -44.28 6.08 13.25
N LYS A 838 -44.80 7.12 12.58
CA LYS A 838 -45.16 8.42 13.17
C LYS A 838 -46.11 8.32 14.37
N ASP A 839 -47.16 7.50 14.29
CA ASP A 839 -48.11 7.30 15.39
C ASP A 839 -47.44 6.73 16.64
N LYS A 840 -46.48 5.82 16.47
CA LYS A 840 -45.71 5.19 17.54
C LYS A 840 -44.72 6.16 18.17
N VAL A 841 -43.98 6.91 17.34
CA VAL A 841 -43.00 7.88 17.81
C VAL A 841 -43.69 9.03 18.56
N LEU A 842 -44.77 9.61 18.04
CA LEU A 842 -45.55 10.63 18.75
C LEU A 842 -46.14 10.08 20.07
N ALA A 843 -46.69 8.86 20.07
CA ALA A 843 -47.21 8.23 21.29
C ALA A 843 -46.14 7.93 22.37
N ALA A 844 -44.85 7.96 22.02
CA ALA A 844 -43.72 7.86 22.95
C ALA A 844 -43.08 9.22 23.30
N LEU A 845 -43.24 10.25 22.46
CA LEU A 845 -42.83 11.64 22.75
C LEU A 845 -43.84 12.39 23.64
N HIS A 846 -45.12 12.03 23.54
CA HIS A 846 -46.19 12.56 24.40
C HIS A 846 -46.32 11.82 25.76
N ASP A 847 -45.51 10.79 26.00
CA ASP A 847 -45.56 10.01 27.25
C ASP A 847 -44.84 10.74 28.39
N ALA A 848 -45.57 11.13 29.44
CA ALA A 848 -45.05 11.91 30.56
C ALA A 848 -44.34 11.05 31.63
N GLY A 849 -43.58 10.03 31.21
CA GLY A 849 -42.90 9.09 32.12
C GLY A 849 -43.80 7.96 32.65
N THR A 850 -44.90 7.63 31.96
CA THR A 850 -45.93 6.68 32.44
C THR A 850 -45.78 5.26 31.89
N ARG A 851 -45.38 5.13 30.62
CA ARG A 851 -45.02 3.85 29.97
C ARG A 851 -43.59 3.88 29.43
N HIS A 852 -43.14 5.07 29.04
CA HIS A 852 -41.80 5.35 28.52
C HIS A 852 -41.27 6.61 29.20
N SER A 853 -40.02 6.59 29.66
CA SER A 853 -39.45 7.61 30.54
C SER A 853 -38.07 8.06 30.06
N VAL A 854 -37.73 9.32 30.37
CA VAL A 854 -36.39 9.90 30.16
C VAL A 854 -35.40 9.64 31.30
N CYS A 855 -35.77 8.86 32.32
CA CYS A 855 -34.91 8.55 33.48
C CYS A 855 -33.54 7.97 33.09
N GLY A 856 -33.45 7.22 31.98
CA GLY A 856 -32.19 6.73 31.43
C GLY A 856 -31.22 7.85 31.03
N TYR A 857 -31.73 8.96 30.49
CA TYR A 857 -30.96 10.19 30.33
C TYR A 857 -30.61 10.77 31.70
N GLY A 858 -31.58 10.92 32.61
CA GLY A 858 -31.37 11.46 33.95
C GLY A 858 -30.20 10.82 34.72
N ARG A 859 -30.08 9.48 34.67
CA ARG A 859 -28.96 8.75 35.29
C ARG A 859 -27.60 9.10 34.66
N ARG A 860 -27.54 9.28 33.34
CA ARG A 860 -26.29 9.64 32.63
C ARG A 860 -25.94 11.12 32.78
N PHE A 861 -26.95 11.99 32.80
CA PHE A 861 -26.80 13.41 33.13
C PHE A 861 -26.17 13.55 34.52
N ALA A 862 -26.72 12.87 35.53
CA ALA A 862 -26.15 12.81 36.88
C ALA A 862 -24.69 12.30 36.91
N ALA A 863 -24.33 11.37 36.02
CA ALA A 863 -22.96 10.83 35.90
C ALA A 863 -21.99 11.71 35.08
N SER A 864 -22.43 12.82 34.48
CA SER A 864 -21.57 13.71 33.68
C SER A 864 -21.73 15.20 33.98
N VAL A 865 -22.94 15.77 33.80
CA VAL A 865 -23.19 17.22 33.94
C VAL A 865 -24.23 17.56 35.02
N GLY A 866 -24.51 16.60 35.90
CA GLY A 866 -25.52 16.68 36.95
C GLY A 866 -26.96 16.51 36.46
N PRO A 867 -27.90 16.19 37.37
CA PRO A 867 -29.30 15.99 37.04
C PRO A 867 -30.01 17.32 36.72
N GLY A 868 -29.88 17.77 35.47
CA GLY A 868 -30.66 18.88 34.90
C GLY A 868 -31.98 18.41 34.26
N PHE A 869 -32.87 19.35 33.97
CA PHE A 869 -34.24 19.07 33.48
C PHE A 869 -34.35 18.27 32.17
N LEU A 870 -33.27 18.19 31.38
CA LEU A 870 -33.21 17.42 30.13
C LEU A 870 -33.33 15.90 30.34
N GLY A 871 -33.10 15.40 31.57
CA GLY A 871 -33.25 13.99 31.95
C GLY A 871 -34.35 13.71 32.98
N MET A 872 -35.29 14.66 33.19
CA MET A 872 -36.41 14.53 34.13
C MET A 872 -37.73 14.33 33.40
N ASP A 873 -38.55 13.39 33.86
CA ASP A 873 -39.98 13.27 33.51
C ASP A 873 -40.84 14.27 34.34
N ASP A 874 -42.17 14.26 34.17
CA ASP A 874 -43.08 15.06 35.01
C ASP A 874 -43.31 14.41 36.40
N PRO A 875 -43.50 15.19 37.49
CA PRO A 875 -43.72 16.64 37.55
C PRO A 875 -42.43 17.48 37.65
N ASP A 876 -41.26 16.87 37.80
CA ASP A 876 -40.00 17.61 38.02
C ASP A 876 -39.54 18.38 36.78
N HIS A 877 -39.79 17.87 35.57
CA HIS A 877 -39.58 18.62 34.34
C HIS A 877 -40.37 19.94 34.34
N LYS A 878 -41.67 19.89 34.70
CA LYS A 878 -42.51 21.08 34.82
C LYS A 878 -42.11 21.99 35.98
N ARG A 879 -41.53 21.47 37.06
CA ARG A 879 -40.90 22.28 38.12
C ARG A 879 -39.68 23.04 37.61
N LEU A 880 -38.69 22.33 37.05
CA LEU A 880 -37.37 22.90 36.76
C LEU A 880 -37.24 23.57 35.38
N ALA A 881 -37.98 23.12 34.36
CA ALA A 881 -37.90 23.67 32.99
C ALA A 881 -38.99 24.70 32.66
N VAL A 882 -40.21 24.48 33.16
CA VAL A 882 -41.41 25.24 32.75
C VAL A 882 -41.77 26.33 33.75
N LYS A 883 -41.96 26.00 35.04
CA LYS A 883 -42.29 26.99 36.09
C LYS A 883 -41.15 27.98 36.37
N SER A 884 -39.92 27.64 36.02
CA SER A 884 -38.72 28.49 36.14
C SER A 884 -38.61 29.54 35.03
N GLY A 885 -39.30 29.35 33.89
CA GLY A 885 -39.14 30.17 32.68
C GLY A 885 -37.90 29.81 31.83
N ILE A 886 -37.14 28.78 32.17
CA ILE A 886 -35.84 28.49 31.52
C ILE A 886 -36.00 28.08 30.04
N LYS A 887 -37.04 27.30 29.68
CA LYS A 887 -37.32 27.02 28.27
C LYS A 887 -37.61 28.30 27.47
N GLN A 888 -38.35 29.24 28.06
CA GLN A 888 -38.71 30.52 27.45
C GLN A 888 -37.49 31.44 27.31
N ALA A 889 -36.56 31.43 28.26
CA ALA A 889 -35.31 32.19 28.16
C ALA A 889 -34.41 31.69 27.02
N ILE A 890 -34.34 30.37 26.79
CA ILE A 890 -33.61 29.79 25.66
C ILE A 890 -34.31 30.12 24.34
N ALA A 891 -35.63 29.97 24.27
CA ALA A 891 -36.42 30.35 23.08
C ALA A 891 -36.39 31.86 22.79
N GLY A 892 -36.06 32.70 23.78
CA GLY A 892 -35.78 34.13 23.62
C GLY A 892 -34.46 34.45 22.89
N ILE A 893 -33.69 33.44 22.49
CA ILE A 893 -32.69 33.53 21.43
C ILE A 893 -33.34 33.01 20.15
N ASP A 894 -34.19 33.86 19.57
CA ASP A 894 -34.87 33.58 18.30
C ASP A 894 -33.87 33.47 17.13
N GLU A 895 -34.38 33.06 15.96
CA GLU A 895 -33.60 32.85 14.75
C GLU A 895 -32.85 34.10 14.28
N GLY A 896 -33.43 35.30 14.41
CA GLY A 896 -32.79 36.54 13.99
C GLY A 896 -31.67 36.97 14.94
N ARG A 897 -31.91 36.87 16.24
CA ARG A 897 -30.91 37.14 17.28
C ARG A 897 -29.75 36.14 17.22
N ALA A 898 -30.04 34.88 16.93
CA ALA A 898 -29.04 33.84 16.68
C ALA A 898 -28.24 34.08 15.40
N PHE A 899 -28.91 34.46 14.30
CA PHE A 899 -28.30 34.77 13.00
C PHE A 899 -27.27 35.90 13.10
N GLU A 900 -27.65 37.06 13.64
CA GLU A 900 -26.73 38.20 13.70
C GLU A 900 -25.52 37.93 14.61
N ALA A 901 -25.73 37.26 15.75
CA ALA A 901 -24.64 36.87 16.64
C ALA A 901 -23.65 35.90 15.96
N ALA A 902 -24.16 34.88 15.26
CA ALA A 902 -23.33 33.90 14.57
C ALA A 902 -22.61 34.49 13.35
N ARG A 903 -23.31 35.32 12.56
CA ARG A 903 -22.77 36.03 11.39
C ARG A 903 -21.64 36.97 11.77
N ALA A 904 -21.83 37.77 12.84
CA ALA A 904 -20.79 38.65 13.37
C ALA A 904 -19.57 37.87 13.92
N ALA A 905 -19.81 36.80 14.68
CA ALA A 905 -18.75 35.94 15.21
C ALA A 905 -17.92 35.28 14.09
N ALA A 906 -18.59 34.76 13.05
CA ALA A 906 -17.98 34.11 11.90
C ALA A 906 -17.19 35.10 11.03
N ALA A 907 -17.77 36.25 10.67
CA ALA A 907 -17.09 37.27 9.87
C ALA A 907 -15.81 37.78 10.55
N ALA A 908 -15.85 38.01 11.87
CA ALA A 908 -14.67 38.41 12.64
C ALA A 908 -13.59 37.31 12.73
N LEU A 909 -13.97 36.02 12.76
CA LEU A 909 -13.04 34.90 12.69
C LEU A 909 -12.40 34.77 11.30
N LEU A 910 -13.20 34.89 10.25
CA LEU A 910 -12.77 34.79 8.86
C LEU A 910 -11.80 35.93 8.48
N ASP A 911 -12.15 37.19 8.74
CA ASP A 911 -11.27 38.32 8.44
C ASP A 911 -9.98 38.28 9.28
N GLY A 912 -10.07 38.00 10.57
CA GLY A 912 -8.91 37.83 11.44
C GLY A 912 -8.04 36.61 11.09
N GLY A 913 -8.61 35.56 10.49
CA GLY A 913 -7.88 34.42 9.93
C GLY A 913 -7.15 34.80 8.64
N LEU A 914 -7.86 35.35 7.67
CA LEU A 914 -7.33 35.76 6.37
C LEU A 914 -6.21 36.80 6.50
N LYS A 915 -6.34 37.79 7.40
CA LYS A 915 -5.28 38.76 7.70
C LYS A 915 -4.00 38.11 8.23
N ARG A 916 -4.12 37.09 9.09
CA ARG A 916 -2.95 36.33 9.60
C ARG A 916 -2.29 35.48 8.52
N LEU A 917 -3.08 34.82 7.66
CA LEU A 917 -2.56 34.05 6.53
C LEU A 917 -1.83 34.95 5.52
N ALA A 918 -2.41 36.10 5.17
CA ALA A 918 -1.79 37.09 4.29
C ALA A 918 -0.47 37.63 4.87
N ALA A 919 -0.45 38.00 6.16
CA ALA A 919 0.76 38.45 6.85
C ALA A 919 1.85 37.36 6.94
N ALA A 920 1.47 36.07 6.94
CA ALA A 920 2.40 34.94 6.88
C ALA A 920 2.78 34.53 5.44
N GLY A 921 2.31 35.25 4.40
CA GLY A 921 2.56 34.93 3.00
C GLY A 921 1.87 33.65 2.51
N GLN A 922 0.87 33.14 3.23
CA GLN A 922 0.21 31.86 2.97
C GLN A 922 -1.02 31.99 2.08
N ALA A 923 -1.45 30.87 1.48
CA ALA A 923 -2.70 30.80 0.75
C ALA A 923 -3.91 31.03 1.69
N PRO A 924 -4.96 31.73 1.26
CA PRO A 924 -6.11 32.10 2.10
C PRO A 924 -7.09 30.94 2.31
N THR A 925 -6.65 29.87 3.00
CA THR A 925 -7.46 28.66 3.26
C THR A 925 -8.11 28.66 4.65
N ILE A 926 -9.39 28.31 4.72
CA ILE A 926 -10.19 28.23 5.94
C ILE A 926 -10.60 26.79 6.21
N ASP A 927 -10.36 26.31 7.44
CA ASP A 927 -10.88 25.05 7.96
C ASP A 927 -12.29 25.27 8.53
N LEU A 928 -13.27 24.57 7.97
CA LEU A 928 -14.69 24.73 8.28
C LEU A 928 -15.08 24.07 9.61
N VAL A 929 -14.39 23.01 10.04
CA VAL A 929 -14.64 22.37 11.34
C VAL A 929 -14.16 23.31 12.44
N ARG A 930 -12.92 23.83 12.32
CA ARG A 930 -12.35 24.79 13.28
C ARG A 930 -13.13 26.11 13.29
N LEU A 931 -13.60 26.60 12.14
CA LEU A 931 -14.48 27.77 12.07
C LEU A 931 -15.77 27.54 12.88
N SER A 932 -16.40 26.38 12.71
CA SER A 932 -17.62 26.03 13.44
C SER A 932 -17.39 25.91 14.95
N GLU A 933 -16.31 25.25 15.39
CA GLU A 933 -15.94 25.14 16.81
C GLU A 933 -15.72 26.53 17.43
N MET A 934 -14.98 27.43 16.76
CA MET A 934 -14.70 28.78 17.25
C MET A 934 -15.93 29.70 17.24
N VAL A 935 -16.85 29.58 16.26
CA VAL A 935 -18.12 30.33 16.31
C VAL A 935 -18.96 29.86 17.50
N VAL A 936 -19.12 28.54 17.67
CA VAL A 936 -19.90 28.00 18.79
C VAL A 936 -19.29 28.41 20.13
N ALA A 937 -17.96 28.39 20.29
CA ALA A 937 -17.29 28.93 21.48
C ALA A 937 -17.59 30.41 21.75
N ARG A 938 -17.59 31.27 20.71
CA ARG A 938 -17.95 32.69 20.85
C ARG A 938 -19.41 32.91 21.25
N LEU A 939 -20.33 32.12 20.70
CA LEU A 939 -21.74 32.15 21.07
C LEU A 939 -21.97 31.65 22.51
N TYR A 940 -21.25 30.61 22.90
CA TYR A 940 -21.24 30.11 24.28
C TYR A 940 -20.81 31.21 25.26
N PHE A 941 -19.71 31.91 24.98
CA PHE A 941 -19.28 33.05 25.79
C PHE A 941 -20.31 34.18 25.80
N ALA A 942 -20.87 34.53 24.64
CA ALA A 942 -21.87 35.60 24.51
C ALA A 942 -23.22 35.32 25.20
N TRP A 943 -23.55 34.06 25.49
CA TRP A 943 -24.84 33.68 26.09
C TRP A 943 -24.72 33.11 27.51
N TRP A 944 -23.62 32.44 27.87
CA TRP A 944 -23.38 31.85 29.20
C TRP A 944 -22.15 32.39 29.93
N GLY A 945 -21.26 33.14 29.28
CA GLY A 945 -20.04 33.71 29.90
C GLY A 945 -18.82 32.77 29.95
N LEU A 946 -18.93 31.56 29.39
CA LEU A 946 -17.85 30.59 29.23
C LEU A 946 -17.85 30.07 27.79
N PRO A 947 -16.71 29.76 27.14
CA PRO A 947 -15.35 29.75 27.68
C PRO A 947 -14.77 31.16 27.87
N ASP A 948 -14.13 31.36 29.01
CA ASP A 948 -13.49 32.62 29.43
C ASP A 948 -11.95 32.58 29.30
N GLY A 949 -11.38 31.40 29.02
CA GLY A 949 -9.94 31.15 29.01
C GLY A 949 -9.31 30.86 30.38
N GLN A 950 -10.02 31.11 31.48
CA GLN A 950 -9.55 30.91 32.86
C GLN A 950 -10.13 29.65 33.50
N PHE A 951 -11.45 29.47 33.48
CA PHE A 951 -12.11 28.27 34.00
C PHE A 951 -12.43 27.25 32.90
N MET A 952 -12.68 27.72 31.68
CA MET A 952 -12.94 26.89 30.50
C MET A 952 -12.27 27.50 29.26
N LYS A 953 -11.57 26.68 28.47
CA LYS A 953 -10.76 27.10 27.31
C LYS A 953 -11.53 26.95 25.98
N GLU A 954 -11.15 27.74 24.98
CA GLU A 954 -11.66 27.61 23.60
C GLU A 954 -10.97 26.47 22.85
N GLY A 955 -11.71 25.76 22.00
CA GLY A 955 -11.19 24.76 21.06
C GLY A 955 -10.84 23.42 21.70
N TYR A 956 -9.56 23.05 21.64
CA TYR A 956 -9.03 21.74 22.01
C TYR A 956 -7.62 21.86 22.58
N SER A 957 -7.22 20.94 23.48
CA SER A 957 -5.83 20.88 23.93
C SER A 957 -4.97 20.21 22.87
N THR A 958 -3.89 20.88 22.44
CA THR A 958 -2.79 20.15 21.81
C THR A 958 -2.14 19.21 22.84
N LEU A 959 -1.42 18.20 22.31
CA LEU A 959 -0.80 17.05 23.01
C LEU A 959 -1.71 15.85 23.29
N THR A 960 -1.06 14.70 23.34
CA THR A 960 -1.64 13.37 23.58
C THR A 960 -1.93 13.18 25.06
N ASP A 961 -3.18 13.34 25.46
CA ASP A 961 -4.04 12.24 25.93
C ASP A 961 -5.35 12.80 26.52
N LEU A 962 -6.48 12.48 25.89
CA LEU A 962 -7.81 13.00 26.25
C LEU A 962 -8.26 12.60 27.67
N ASP A 963 -7.70 11.51 28.18
CA ASP A 963 -7.91 10.98 29.52
C ASP A 963 -7.13 11.74 30.61
N GLU A 964 -6.12 12.57 30.24
CA GLU A 964 -5.21 13.24 31.19
C GLU A 964 -5.42 14.76 31.31
N ALA A 965 -6.16 15.40 30.40
CA ALA A 965 -6.30 16.86 30.37
C ALA A 965 -7.18 17.42 31.53
N PRO A 966 -6.65 18.25 32.45
CA PRO A 966 -7.39 18.66 33.67
C PRO A 966 -8.43 19.78 33.46
N ASP A 967 -8.26 20.61 32.44
CA ASP A 967 -9.15 21.74 32.13
C ASP A 967 -10.30 21.34 31.20
N ALA A 968 -11.40 22.10 31.22
CA ALA A 968 -12.52 21.94 30.28
C ALA A 968 -12.31 22.75 28.99
N TYR A 969 -12.72 22.19 27.84
CA TYR A 969 -12.53 22.74 26.49
C TYR A 969 -13.85 22.82 25.71
N CYS A 970 -14.17 24.01 25.22
CA CYS A 970 -15.44 24.32 24.56
C CYS A 970 -15.26 24.64 23.07
N PRO A 971 -16.09 24.07 22.16
CA PRO A 971 -17.23 23.19 22.42
C PRO A 971 -16.87 21.70 22.53
N ARG A 972 -15.59 21.33 22.34
CA ARG A 972 -15.19 19.93 22.08
C ARG A 972 -15.63 18.94 23.17
N ASP A 973 -15.52 19.29 24.44
CA ASP A 973 -15.92 18.39 25.54
C ASP A 973 -17.42 18.08 25.52
N PHE A 974 -18.25 19.06 25.15
CA PHE A 974 -19.69 18.87 25.05
C PHE A 974 -20.06 17.84 23.97
N VAL A 975 -19.23 17.62 22.96
CA VAL A 975 -19.44 16.56 21.94
C VAL A 975 -19.28 15.16 22.56
N PHE A 976 -18.26 14.95 23.40
CA PHE A 976 -18.08 13.66 24.10
C PHE A 976 -19.19 13.42 25.13
N VAL A 977 -19.56 14.45 25.90
CA VAL A 977 -20.68 14.39 26.85
C VAL A 977 -22.01 14.11 26.14
N ALA A 978 -22.23 14.68 24.95
CA ALA A 978 -23.42 14.44 24.14
C ALA A 978 -23.53 12.98 23.66
N ARG A 979 -22.41 12.30 23.37
CA ARG A 979 -22.42 10.88 23.00
C ARG A 979 -22.82 9.96 24.14
N LEU A 980 -22.25 10.15 25.34
CA LEU A 980 -22.67 9.44 26.56
C LEU A 980 -24.17 9.62 26.82
N ASN A 981 -24.64 10.88 26.81
CA ASN A 981 -26.00 11.19 27.20
C ASN A 981 -27.01 10.77 26.11
N PHE A 982 -26.81 11.19 24.86
CA PHE A 982 -27.83 11.02 23.81
C PHE A 982 -27.69 9.72 23.01
N GLY A 983 -26.51 9.09 22.93
CA GLY A 983 -26.33 7.78 22.29
C GLY A 983 -27.09 6.67 23.03
N ALA A 984 -27.72 5.74 22.31
CA ALA A 984 -28.58 4.72 22.92
C ALA A 984 -27.82 3.78 23.87
N HIS A 985 -26.77 3.13 23.37
CA HIS A 985 -25.86 2.31 24.17
C HIS A 985 -24.40 2.74 23.86
N PRO A 986 -23.83 3.71 24.60
CA PRO A 986 -22.49 4.21 24.36
C PRO A 986 -21.43 3.15 24.71
N SER A 987 -20.31 3.16 24.01
CA SER A 987 -19.17 2.30 24.29
C SER A 987 -18.49 2.66 25.64
N PRO A 988 -17.70 1.75 26.25
CA PRO A 988 -16.93 2.06 27.47
C PRO A 988 -16.02 3.28 27.34
N THR A 989 -15.48 3.55 26.13
CA THR A 989 -14.68 4.73 25.83
C THR A 989 -15.52 6.01 25.81
N GLU A 990 -16.70 6.00 25.16
CA GLU A 990 -17.63 7.13 25.19
C GLU A 990 -18.19 7.38 26.59
N THR A 991 -18.43 6.33 27.38
CA THR A 991 -18.84 6.45 28.78
C THR A 991 -17.74 7.10 29.62
N ARG A 992 -16.51 6.58 29.57
CA ARG A 992 -15.37 7.12 30.32
C ARG A 992 -15.12 8.59 29.97
N LEU A 993 -14.97 8.90 28.68
CA LEU A 993 -14.72 10.27 28.23
C LEU A 993 -15.92 11.18 28.53
N GLY A 994 -17.15 10.77 28.24
CA GLY A 994 -18.34 11.56 28.52
C GLY A 994 -18.52 11.90 30.00
N THR A 995 -18.17 10.98 30.91
CA THR A 995 -18.16 11.23 32.35
C THR A 995 -17.04 12.18 32.74
N THR A 996 -15.78 11.87 32.41
CA THR A 996 -14.61 12.69 32.81
C THR A 996 -14.67 14.11 32.23
N ARG A 997 -14.97 14.26 30.93
CA ARG A 997 -15.11 15.58 30.29
C ARG A 997 -16.33 16.35 30.82
N GLY A 998 -17.42 15.65 31.18
CA GLY A 998 -18.58 16.25 31.83
C GLY A 998 -18.26 16.80 33.22
N GLN A 999 -17.54 16.03 34.04
CA GLN A 999 -17.08 16.46 35.36
C GLN A 999 -16.12 17.66 35.27
N ALA A 1000 -15.26 17.70 34.26
CA ALA A 1000 -14.42 18.88 33.98
C ALA A 1000 -15.27 20.13 33.66
N ILE A 1001 -16.29 20.01 32.80
CA ILE A 1001 -17.26 21.10 32.51
C ILE A 1001 -17.95 21.55 33.80
N GLN A 1002 -18.40 20.64 34.66
CA GLN A 1002 -19.05 20.97 35.92
C GLN A 1002 -18.12 21.68 36.90
N SER A 1003 -16.86 21.24 36.99
CA SER A 1003 -15.81 21.92 37.76
C SER A 1003 -15.56 23.34 37.23
N ALA A 1004 -15.54 23.54 35.91
CA ALA A 1004 -15.39 24.86 35.29
C ALA A 1004 -16.58 25.79 35.60
N VAL A 1005 -17.82 25.34 35.36
CA VAL A 1005 -19.04 26.12 35.65
C VAL A 1005 -19.15 26.47 37.14
N ARG A 1006 -18.83 25.51 38.03
CA ARG A 1006 -18.80 25.73 39.48
C ARG A 1006 -17.79 26.79 39.88
N ARG A 1007 -16.54 26.68 39.43
CA ARG A 1007 -15.47 27.64 39.76
C ARG A 1007 -15.78 29.04 39.22
N TYR A 1008 -16.32 29.14 38.00
CA TYR A 1008 -16.77 30.40 37.40
C TYR A 1008 -17.86 31.09 38.25
N LEU A 1009 -18.94 30.38 38.58
CA LEU A 1009 -20.00 30.94 39.42
C LEU A 1009 -19.49 31.31 40.83
N GLN A 1010 -18.68 30.45 41.45
CA GLN A 1010 -18.09 30.75 42.76
C GLN A 1010 -17.23 32.01 42.73
N ALA A 1011 -16.37 32.18 41.72
CA ALA A 1011 -15.54 33.37 41.58
C ALA A 1011 -16.36 34.66 41.36
N VAL A 1012 -17.39 34.61 40.50
CA VAL A 1012 -18.27 35.77 40.23
C VAL A 1012 -19.10 36.14 41.47
N LEU A 1013 -19.59 35.16 42.23
CA LEU A 1013 -20.36 35.40 43.46
C LEU A 1013 -19.47 35.87 44.63
N GLN A 1014 -18.26 35.31 44.78
CA GLN A 1014 -17.29 35.77 45.78
C GLN A 1014 -16.81 37.21 45.52
N ALA A 1015 -16.73 37.62 44.25
CA ALA A 1015 -16.46 39.01 43.87
C ALA A 1015 -17.67 39.96 44.04
N ASN A 1016 -18.78 39.48 44.64
CA ASN A 1016 -20.07 40.16 44.74
C ASN A 1016 -20.55 40.74 43.40
N ALA A 1017 -20.36 39.99 42.32
CA ALA A 1017 -20.47 40.48 40.94
C ALA A 1017 -21.53 39.73 40.12
N ALA A 1018 -22.61 39.25 40.76
CA ALA A 1018 -23.70 38.51 40.10
C ALA A 1018 -24.34 39.26 38.91
N ASP A 1019 -24.26 40.60 38.90
CA ASP A 1019 -24.72 41.47 37.81
C ASP A 1019 -23.90 41.29 36.52
N LYS A 1020 -22.66 40.78 36.62
CA LYS A 1020 -21.76 40.50 35.49
C LYS A 1020 -21.99 39.12 34.86
N LEU A 1021 -22.91 38.31 35.39
CA LEU A 1021 -23.30 37.05 34.75
C LEU A 1021 -23.97 37.35 33.40
N VAL A 1022 -23.63 36.55 32.38
CA VAL A 1022 -24.11 36.80 31.01
C VAL A 1022 -25.47 36.12 30.78
N TYR A 1023 -26.37 36.84 30.12
CA TYR A 1023 -27.70 36.44 29.62
C TYR A 1023 -28.33 35.14 30.18
N LEU A 1024 -28.07 33.96 29.60
CA LEU A 1024 -28.70 32.70 30.04
C LEU A 1024 -28.18 32.25 31.41
N THR A 1025 -26.88 32.39 31.68
CA THR A 1025 -26.32 32.09 33.00
C THR A 1025 -26.94 33.00 34.08
N LYS A 1026 -27.11 34.30 33.79
CA LYS A 1026 -27.81 35.21 34.71
C LYS A 1026 -29.27 34.81 34.90
N PHE A 1027 -30.00 34.50 33.83
CA PHE A 1027 -31.39 34.06 33.94
C PHE A 1027 -31.53 32.78 34.76
N ILE A 1028 -30.69 31.77 34.52
CA ILE A 1028 -30.74 30.49 35.24
C ILE A 1028 -30.40 30.69 36.72
N HIS A 1029 -29.38 31.50 37.03
CA HIS A 1029 -29.06 31.91 38.40
C HIS A 1029 -30.25 32.60 39.08
N ASP A 1030 -30.76 33.69 38.50
CA ASP A 1030 -31.82 34.52 39.06
C ASP A 1030 -33.18 33.78 39.11
N ALA A 1031 -33.35 32.71 38.33
CA ALA A 1031 -34.53 31.84 38.36
C ALA A 1031 -34.47 30.78 39.50
N LEU A 1032 -33.29 30.20 39.77
CA LEU A 1032 -33.15 29.04 40.65
C LEU A 1032 -32.64 29.38 42.06
N MET A 1033 -31.93 30.51 42.22
CA MET A 1033 -31.41 31.04 43.49
C MET A 1033 -32.40 31.99 44.20
N LYS A 1034 -33.68 32.03 43.80
CA LYS A 1034 -34.72 32.86 44.46
C LYS A 1034 -34.94 32.51 45.93
N ASP A 1035 -34.65 31.27 46.30
CA ASP A 1035 -34.52 30.80 47.68
C ASP A 1035 -33.11 30.19 47.81
N PRO A 1036 -32.11 30.96 48.29
CA PRO A 1036 -30.75 30.46 48.50
C PRO A 1036 -30.63 29.46 49.65
N ALA A 1037 -31.61 29.40 50.56
CA ALA A 1037 -31.60 28.51 51.72
C ALA A 1037 -32.10 27.10 51.36
N ARG A 1038 -32.80 26.95 50.24
CA ARG A 1038 -33.25 25.66 49.69
C ARG A 1038 -32.05 24.72 49.42
N PRO A 1039 -32.01 23.52 50.03
CA PRO A 1039 -30.95 22.55 49.80
C PRO A 1039 -30.73 22.25 48.31
N GLY A 1040 -29.47 22.27 47.88
CA GLY A 1040 -29.06 21.97 46.51
C GLY A 1040 -29.34 23.05 45.45
N ALA A 1041 -29.89 24.23 45.80
CA ALA A 1041 -30.23 25.27 44.82
C ALA A 1041 -29.02 25.74 43.97
N PHE A 1042 -27.84 25.88 44.58
CA PHE A 1042 -26.62 26.23 43.87
C PHE A 1042 -26.15 25.12 42.92
N ASP A 1043 -26.25 23.86 43.35
CA ASP A 1043 -25.87 22.71 42.53
C ASP A 1043 -26.81 22.53 41.34
N GLU A 1044 -28.13 22.65 41.56
CA GLU A 1044 -29.16 22.64 40.51
C GLU A 1044 -28.95 23.78 39.50
N THR A 1045 -28.43 24.93 39.94
CA THR A 1045 -28.01 26.04 39.06
C THR A 1045 -26.81 25.67 38.20
N VAL A 1046 -25.73 25.13 38.80
CA VAL A 1046 -24.51 24.67 38.10
C VAL A 1046 -24.83 23.57 37.08
N TRP A 1047 -25.64 22.59 37.46
CA TRP A 1047 -26.10 21.49 36.59
C TRP A 1047 -26.95 22.01 35.42
N THR A 1048 -27.85 22.97 35.67
CA THR A 1048 -28.72 23.54 34.64
C THR A 1048 -27.95 24.39 33.63
N ILE A 1049 -26.91 25.13 34.04
CA ILE A 1049 -26.02 25.84 33.11
C ILE A 1049 -25.27 24.85 32.22
N GLY A 1050 -24.57 23.86 32.79
CA GLY A 1050 -23.86 22.86 32.00
C GLY A 1050 -24.77 22.02 31.08
N GLY A 1051 -25.98 21.70 31.53
CA GLY A 1051 -26.99 20.98 30.74
C GLY A 1051 -27.59 21.83 29.61
N THR A 1052 -27.84 23.13 29.82
CA THR A 1052 -28.34 24.01 28.74
C THR A 1052 -27.27 24.30 27.69
N MET A 1053 -26.00 24.45 28.10
CA MET A 1053 -24.87 24.48 27.16
C MET A 1053 -24.78 23.17 26.35
N LEU A 1054 -24.91 22.00 26.99
CA LEU A 1054 -24.86 20.69 26.32
C LEU A 1054 -25.91 20.52 25.21
N GLY A 1055 -27.11 21.07 25.40
CA GLY A 1055 -28.23 20.91 24.45
C GLY A 1055 -28.06 21.61 23.09
N PHE A 1056 -27.13 22.56 22.97
CA PHE A 1056 -27.04 23.47 21.82
C PHE A 1056 -25.82 23.23 20.90
N GLY A 1057 -24.59 23.33 21.43
CA GLY A 1057 -23.40 23.39 20.59
C GLY A 1057 -23.11 22.11 19.81
N PRO A 1058 -23.15 20.90 20.42
CA PRO A 1058 -22.84 19.65 19.72
C PRO A 1058 -23.77 19.40 18.52
N SER A 1059 -25.08 19.60 18.68
CA SER A 1059 -26.07 19.40 17.61
C SER A 1059 -25.93 20.47 16.51
N THR A 1060 -25.69 21.72 16.87
CA THR A 1060 -25.51 22.81 15.89
C THR A 1060 -24.19 22.67 15.11
N HIS A 1061 -23.10 22.34 15.80
CA HIS A 1061 -21.79 22.06 15.19
C HIS A 1061 -21.86 20.85 14.24
N GLN A 1062 -22.48 19.75 14.66
CA GLN A 1062 -22.53 18.54 13.85
C GLN A 1062 -23.40 18.72 12.58
N HIS A 1063 -24.58 19.36 12.70
CA HIS A 1063 -25.37 19.76 11.53
C HIS A 1063 -24.56 20.62 10.57
N PHE A 1064 -23.81 21.63 11.05
CA PHE A 1064 -22.97 22.46 10.18
C PHE A 1064 -21.95 21.60 9.41
N VAL A 1065 -21.18 20.76 10.11
CA VAL A 1065 -20.11 19.96 9.50
C VAL A 1065 -20.66 18.92 8.50
N GLN A 1066 -21.86 18.39 8.70
CA GLN A 1066 -22.54 17.53 7.71
C GLN A 1066 -22.99 18.35 6.49
N VAL A 1067 -23.66 19.49 6.71
CA VAL A 1067 -24.21 20.34 5.65
C VAL A 1067 -23.12 20.84 4.70
N VAL A 1068 -22.03 21.45 5.19
CA VAL A 1068 -21.00 21.98 4.27
C VAL A 1068 -20.22 20.87 3.57
N ARG A 1069 -20.02 19.72 4.21
CA ARG A 1069 -19.35 18.56 3.60
C ARG A 1069 -20.14 18.05 2.38
N ASP A 1070 -21.44 17.86 2.53
CA ASP A 1070 -22.31 17.35 1.46
C ASP A 1070 -22.54 18.39 0.35
N TRP A 1071 -22.42 19.69 0.64
CA TRP A 1071 -22.44 20.75 -0.38
C TRP A 1071 -21.10 20.95 -1.11
N ILE A 1072 -19.98 20.49 -0.54
CA ILE A 1072 -18.63 20.51 -1.17
C ILE A 1072 -18.35 19.21 -1.95
N GLU A 1073 -18.89 18.08 -1.48
CA GLU A 1073 -18.91 16.80 -2.19
C GLU A 1073 -20.36 16.29 -2.32
N PRO A 1074 -21.15 16.83 -3.27
CA PRO A 1074 -22.50 16.34 -3.54
C PRO A 1074 -22.50 14.84 -3.81
N SER A 1075 -23.42 14.12 -3.15
CA SER A 1075 -23.70 12.72 -3.48
C SER A 1075 -24.15 12.59 -4.95
N ARG A 1076 -24.11 11.37 -5.49
CA ARG A 1076 -24.35 11.06 -6.92
C ARG A 1076 -25.73 11.48 -7.47
N SER A 1077 -26.61 12.07 -6.66
CA SER A 1077 -27.96 12.52 -7.03
C SER A 1077 -28.05 13.98 -7.55
N GLY A 1078 -26.92 14.69 -7.73
CA GLY A 1078 -26.91 16.01 -8.39
C GLY A 1078 -27.63 17.13 -7.65
N GLY A 1079 -27.46 17.23 -6.32
CA GLY A 1079 -28.01 18.31 -5.51
C GLY A 1079 -27.20 19.63 -5.59
N THR A 1080 -27.82 20.72 -5.16
CA THR A 1080 -27.21 22.07 -5.08
C THR A 1080 -25.90 22.06 -4.30
N THR A 1081 -24.87 22.70 -4.87
CA THR A 1081 -23.52 22.78 -4.29
C THR A 1081 -23.30 24.05 -3.49
N LEU A 1082 -22.21 24.11 -2.72
CA LEU A 1082 -21.82 25.32 -1.97
C LEU A 1082 -21.60 26.53 -2.90
N TRP A 1083 -21.14 26.29 -4.14
CA TRP A 1083 -20.90 27.32 -5.15
C TRP A 1083 -22.18 27.85 -5.78
N ASP A 1084 -23.18 26.99 -5.99
CA ASP A 1084 -24.50 27.43 -6.45
C ASP A 1084 -25.17 28.31 -5.39
N LEU A 1085 -25.05 27.93 -4.11
CA LEU A 1085 -25.55 28.74 -2.99
C LEU A 1085 -24.78 30.07 -2.84
N GLN A 1086 -23.47 30.10 -3.12
CA GLN A 1086 -22.71 31.35 -3.20
C GLN A 1086 -23.24 32.23 -4.34
N ALA A 1087 -23.40 31.68 -5.55
CA ALA A 1087 -23.87 32.42 -6.71
C ALA A 1087 -25.28 33.01 -6.50
N LEU A 1088 -26.20 32.21 -5.95
CA LEU A 1088 -27.56 32.64 -5.63
C LEU A 1088 -27.59 33.71 -4.54
N LEU A 1089 -26.78 33.59 -3.48
CA LEU A 1089 -26.75 34.57 -2.39
C LEU A 1089 -26.16 35.92 -2.85
N LEU A 1090 -25.15 35.89 -3.71
CA LEU A 1090 -24.59 37.10 -4.32
C LEU A 1090 -25.55 37.74 -5.35
N ALA A 1091 -26.32 36.94 -6.09
CA ALA A 1091 -27.32 37.41 -7.04
C ALA A 1091 -28.50 38.15 -6.39
N GLU A 1092 -28.81 37.87 -5.12
CA GLU A 1092 -29.74 38.66 -4.29
C GLU A 1092 -29.17 40.03 -3.84
N GLY A 1093 -28.03 40.46 -4.41
CA GLY A 1093 -27.40 41.76 -4.13
C GLY A 1093 -26.61 41.82 -2.82
N ALA A 1094 -26.42 40.70 -2.14
CA ALA A 1094 -25.79 40.64 -0.82
C ALA A 1094 -24.25 40.61 -0.89
N THR A 1095 -23.63 41.75 -1.18
CA THR A 1095 -22.19 41.85 -1.52
C THR A 1095 -21.21 41.77 -0.35
N VAL A 1096 -21.63 42.08 0.89
CA VAL A 1096 -20.76 42.07 2.09
C VAL A 1096 -21.46 41.55 3.34
N ALA A 1097 -22.74 41.90 3.52
CA ALA A 1097 -23.51 41.61 4.73
C ALA A 1097 -24.97 41.25 4.38
N PRO A 1098 -25.29 39.96 4.13
CA PRO A 1098 -26.66 39.53 3.92
C PRO A 1098 -27.52 39.79 5.15
N THR A 1099 -28.73 40.30 4.95
CA THR A 1099 -29.77 40.34 5.99
C THR A 1099 -30.32 38.93 6.23
N LEU A 1100 -30.97 38.72 7.38
CA LEU A 1100 -31.68 37.46 7.66
C LEU A 1100 -32.64 37.07 6.52
N ALA A 1101 -33.39 38.03 5.96
CA ALA A 1101 -34.34 37.78 4.88
C ALA A 1101 -33.67 37.25 3.59
N ALA A 1102 -32.52 37.81 3.20
CA ALA A 1102 -31.75 37.34 2.05
C ALA A 1102 -31.18 35.92 2.31
N ALA A 1103 -30.63 35.70 3.51
CA ALA A 1103 -30.12 34.39 3.91
C ALA A 1103 -31.23 33.32 3.99
N GLN A 1104 -32.41 33.66 4.51
CA GLN A 1104 -33.57 32.77 4.57
C GLN A 1104 -34.06 32.38 3.16
N LYS A 1105 -34.17 33.36 2.25
CA LYS A 1105 -34.65 33.16 0.87
C LYS A 1105 -33.81 32.16 0.08
N VAL A 1106 -32.47 32.21 0.25
CA VAL A 1106 -31.54 31.35 -0.50
C VAL A 1106 -31.16 30.08 0.27
N LEU A 1107 -30.86 30.19 1.58
CA LEU A 1107 -30.20 29.12 2.33
C LEU A 1107 -31.15 28.27 3.17
N ARG A 1108 -32.33 28.75 3.60
CA ARG A 1108 -33.18 28.00 4.54
C ARG A 1108 -33.69 26.70 3.94
N ALA A 1109 -34.29 26.72 2.75
CA ALA A 1109 -34.88 25.52 2.16
C ALA A 1109 -33.80 24.43 1.85
N PRO A 1110 -32.64 24.75 1.25
CA PRO A 1110 -31.53 23.81 1.13
C PRO A 1110 -31.02 23.29 2.49
N LEU A 1111 -30.89 24.15 3.50
CA LEU A 1111 -30.42 23.78 4.84
C LEU A 1111 -31.38 22.78 5.51
N VAL A 1112 -32.68 23.09 5.56
CA VAL A 1112 -33.70 22.22 6.15
C VAL A 1112 -33.84 20.91 5.36
N ALA A 1113 -33.76 20.95 4.03
CA ALA A 1113 -33.76 19.73 3.21
C ALA A 1113 -32.54 18.83 3.49
N GLN A 1114 -31.36 19.41 3.76
CA GLN A 1114 -30.17 18.64 4.11
C GLN A 1114 -30.20 18.14 5.57
N MET A 1115 -30.75 18.93 6.51
CA MET A 1115 -31.00 18.47 7.89
C MET A 1115 -32.01 17.31 7.93
N ARG A 1116 -33.06 17.34 7.09
CA ARG A 1116 -33.98 16.21 6.92
C ARG A 1116 -33.31 14.96 6.36
N ARG A 1117 -32.21 15.08 5.59
CA ARG A 1117 -31.46 13.93 5.05
C ARG A 1117 -30.56 13.25 6.08
N GLU A 1118 -29.94 14.00 6.99
CA GLU A 1118 -29.18 13.44 8.12
C GLU A 1118 -29.49 14.20 9.43
N PRO A 1119 -30.67 13.96 10.05
CA PRO A 1119 -31.06 14.64 11.29
C PRO A 1119 -30.14 14.29 12.47
N VAL A 1120 -29.84 15.26 13.33
CA VAL A 1120 -29.01 15.07 14.54
C VAL A 1120 -29.82 15.35 15.82
N PRO A 1121 -30.16 14.34 16.64
CA PRO A 1121 -29.89 12.90 16.46
C PRO A 1121 -30.92 12.21 15.55
N GLY A 1122 -30.49 11.25 14.73
CA GLY A 1122 -31.39 10.50 13.85
C GLY A 1122 -32.23 9.42 14.55
N VAL A 1123 -31.90 9.11 15.80
CA VAL A 1123 -32.62 8.17 16.69
C VAL A 1123 -32.64 8.74 18.10
N ILE A 1124 -33.81 8.78 18.73
CA ILE A 1124 -34.00 9.09 20.16
C ILE A 1124 -34.35 7.79 20.90
N TRP A 1125 -34.14 7.70 22.22
CA TRP A 1125 -34.48 6.51 22.99
C TRP A 1125 -35.27 6.80 24.27
N ARG A 1126 -35.85 5.74 24.86
CA ARG A 1126 -36.56 5.76 26.15
C ARG A 1126 -36.34 4.44 26.89
N GLU A 1127 -36.54 4.46 28.21
CA GLU A 1127 -36.58 3.27 29.06
C GLU A 1127 -37.96 3.11 29.70
N LYS A 1128 -38.20 1.98 30.39
CA LYS A 1128 -39.38 1.83 31.24
C LYS A 1128 -39.25 2.71 32.50
N PRO A 1129 -40.32 3.32 33.01
CA PRO A 1129 -40.31 4.04 34.28
C PRO A 1129 -39.79 3.15 35.43
N GLY A 1130 -39.06 3.75 36.37
CA GLY A 1130 -38.49 3.02 37.52
C GLY A 1130 -37.28 2.12 37.21
N THR A 1131 -36.73 2.15 35.99
CA THR A 1131 -35.57 1.33 35.63
C THR A 1131 -34.33 1.73 36.44
N THR A 1132 -33.86 0.83 37.29
CA THR A 1132 -32.60 0.92 38.05
C THR A 1132 -31.52 0.06 37.38
N LYS A 1133 -30.26 0.52 37.44
CA LYS A 1133 -29.10 -0.23 36.93
C LYS A 1133 -28.02 -0.30 38.01
N ALA A 1134 -27.60 -1.51 38.40
CA ALA A 1134 -26.42 -1.71 39.23
C ALA A 1134 -25.13 -1.52 38.39
N PRO A 1135 -23.99 -1.14 38.99
CA PRO A 1135 -22.78 -0.74 38.23
C PRO A 1135 -22.32 -1.77 37.19
N GLU A 1136 -22.38 -3.07 37.53
CA GLU A 1136 -21.93 -4.18 36.68
C GLU A 1136 -23.05 -4.85 35.87
N ALA A 1137 -24.30 -4.40 36.02
CA ALA A 1137 -25.42 -4.98 35.27
C ALA A 1137 -25.35 -4.60 33.78
N PRO A 1138 -25.90 -5.43 32.86
CA PRO A 1138 -26.14 -5.04 31.48
C PRO A 1138 -26.94 -3.73 31.36
N GLU A 1139 -26.81 -3.02 30.23
CA GLU A 1139 -27.75 -1.94 29.92
C GLU A 1139 -29.19 -2.50 29.87
N PRO A 1140 -30.21 -1.73 30.31
CA PRO A 1140 -31.60 -2.15 30.23
C PRO A 1140 -32.12 -2.10 28.78
N PRO A 1141 -33.15 -2.91 28.44
CA PRO A 1141 -33.84 -2.83 27.16
C PRO A 1141 -34.39 -1.40 26.91
N LYS A 1142 -34.18 -0.89 25.70
CA LYS A 1142 -34.58 0.46 25.30
C LYS A 1142 -35.56 0.43 24.14
N LEU A 1143 -36.46 1.42 24.16
CA LEU A 1143 -37.27 1.81 23.02
C LEU A 1143 -36.44 2.77 22.15
N MET A 1144 -36.35 2.51 20.85
CA MET A 1144 -35.61 3.32 19.86
C MET A 1144 -36.61 3.98 18.91
N LEU A 1145 -36.66 5.31 18.92
CA LEU A 1145 -37.55 6.13 18.11
C LEU A 1145 -36.80 6.64 16.87
N GLY A 1146 -37.13 6.09 15.70
CA GLY A 1146 -36.45 6.39 14.45
C GLY A 1146 -36.90 7.69 13.81
N LEU A 1147 -36.30 8.83 14.22
CA LEU A 1147 -36.60 10.13 13.61
C LEU A 1147 -36.28 10.16 12.10
N HIS A 1148 -35.22 9.48 11.67
CA HIS A 1148 -34.86 9.40 10.24
C HIS A 1148 -36.03 8.85 9.38
N GLY A 1149 -36.78 7.86 9.87
CA GLY A 1149 -37.94 7.30 9.17
C GLY A 1149 -39.15 8.23 9.04
N LEU A 1150 -39.10 9.43 9.65
CA LEU A 1150 -40.16 10.44 9.62
C LEU A 1150 -39.80 11.64 8.72
N MET A 1151 -38.64 11.62 8.05
CA MET A 1151 -38.10 12.81 7.38
C MET A 1151 -38.76 13.17 6.04
N ASP A 1152 -39.65 12.32 5.51
CA ASP A 1152 -40.53 12.65 4.38
C ASP A 1152 -41.83 13.35 4.82
N ASP A 1153 -42.11 13.43 6.13
CA ASP A 1153 -43.36 13.99 6.65
C ASP A 1153 -43.45 15.53 6.52
N ALA A 1154 -44.67 16.09 6.51
CA ALA A 1154 -44.89 17.54 6.49
C ALA A 1154 -44.43 18.23 7.79
N ASP A 1155 -44.57 17.58 8.94
CA ASP A 1155 -44.21 18.08 10.27
C ASP A 1155 -42.71 17.87 10.60
N ALA A 1156 -41.92 17.33 9.67
CA ALA A 1156 -40.57 16.82 9.92
C ALA A 1156 -39.61 17.84 10.57
N GLU A 1157 -39.73 19.15 10.27
CA GLU A 1157 -38.87 20.18 10.89
C GLU A 1157 -39.08 20.25 12.41
N ALA A 1158 -40.34 20.23 12.89
CA ALA A 1158 -40.63 20.19 14.32
C ALA A 1158 -40.27 18.83 14.95
N LEU A 1159 -40.46 17.73 14.22
CA LEU A 1159 -40.14 16.38 14.71
C LEU A 1159 -38.62 16.18 14.92
N MET A 1160 -37.75 16.82 14.14
CA MET A 1160 -36.30 16.84 14.39
C MET A 1160 -35.94 17.43 15.77
N PHE A 1161 -36.72 18.39 16.27
CA PHE A 1161 -36.54 19.01 17.59
C PHE A 1161 -37.39 18.36 18.71
N GLY A 1162 -38.01 17.21 18.43
CA GLY A 1162 -38.80 16.44 19.40
C GLY A 1162 -40.23 16.95 19.60
N GLY A 1163 -40.76 17.75 18.67
CA GLY A 1163 -42.09 18.34 18.72
C GLY A 1163 -42.07 19.87 18.87
N THR A 1164 -43.24 20.46 19.11
CA THR A 1164 -43.43 21.88 19.39
C THR A 1164 -43.46 22.15 20.91
N LEU A 1165 -43.17 23.40 21.30
CA LEU A 1165 -43.31 23.88 22.69
C LEU A 1165 -44.64 24.58 22.97
N ASP A 1166 -45.49 24.78 21.96
CA ASP A 1166 -46.81 25.38 22.15
C ASP A 1166 -47.80 24.32 22.69
N PRO A 1167 -48.32 24.46 23.93
CA PRO A 1167 -49.31 23.53 24.48
C PRO A 1167 -50.69 23.64 23.80
N SER A 1168 -50.91 24.60 22.88
CA SER A 1168 -52.10 24.65 22.05
C SER A 1168 -52.06 23.59 20.92
N ASP A 1169 -50.88 23.29 20.38
CA ASP A 1169 -50.66 22.29 19.33
C ASP A 1169 -50.62 20.87 19.91
N LYS A 1170 -51.81 20.34 20.23
CA LYS A 1170 -51.98 18.97 20.75
C LYS A 1170 -51.57 17.86 19.78
N LYS A 1171 -51.16 18.18 18.54
CA LYS A 1171 -50.69 17.22 17.54
C LYS A 1171 -49.18 17.01 17.63
N LEU A 1172 -48.41 18.05 17.92
CA LEU A 1172 -46.94 17.99 17.97
C LEU A 1172 -46.32 18.40 19.33
N PHE A 1173 -47.09 18.84 20.32
CA PHE A 1173 -46.58 19.29 21.61
C PHE A 1173 -45.77 18.20 22.34
N GLY A 1174 -44.46 18.42 22.49
CA GLY A 1174 -43.56 17.52 23.18
C GLY A 1174 -43.17 18.04 24.57
N VAL A 1175 -43.40 17.26 25.62
CA VAL A 1175 -42.95 17.59 26.99
C VAL A 1175 -41.44 17.86 27.02
N HIS A 1176 -40.67 17.11 26.22
CA HIS A 1176 -39.22 17.26 26.07
C HIS A 1176 -38.79 17.88 24.72
N ALA A 1177 -39.70 18.58 24.02
CA ALA A 1177 -39.34 19.33 22.82
C ALA A 1177 -38.27 20.40 23.11
N CYS A 1178 -37.37 20.60 22.15
CA CYS A 1178 -36.19 21.43 22.31
C CYS A 1178 -36.50 22.93 22.11
N PRO A 1179 -36.19 23.82 23.08
CA PRO A 1179 -36.36 25.27 22.91
C PRO A 1179 -35.38 25.90 21.92
N GLY A 1180 -34.37 25.16 21.45
CA GLY A 1180 -33.28 25.67 20.61
C GLY A 1180 -33.52 25.63 19.10
N HIS A 1181 -34.74 25.36 18.60
CA HIS A 1181 -35.02 25.25 17.15
C HIS A 1181 -34.60 26.50 16.37
N GLY A 1182 -35.19 27.66 16.68
CA GLY A 1182 -34.83 28.93 16.03
C GLY A 1182 -33.36 29.29 16.25
N MET A 1183 -32.84 29.04 17.46
CA MET A 1183 -31.44 29.30 17.82
C MET A 1183 -30.45 28.51 16.94
N ALA A 1184 -30.69 27.21 16.73
CA ALA A 1184 -29.83 26.37 15.90
C ALA A 1184 -29.89 26.77 14.41
N ILE A 1185 -31.10 26.99 13.87
CA ILE A 1185 -31.29 27.41 12.47
C ILE A 1185 -30.65 28.77 12.21
N GLY A 1186 -30.85 29.74 13.10
CA GLY A 1186 -30.26 31.07 13.00
C GLY A 1186 -28.72 31.03 12.98
N VAL A 1187 -28.11 30.24 13.88
CA VAL A 1187 -26.65 30.06 13.89
C VAL A 1187 -26.14 29.45 12.59
N LEU A 1188 -26.79 28.39 12.08
CA LEU A 1188 -26.41 27.74 10.82
C LEU A 1188 -26.49 28.73 9.65
N LEU A 1189 -27.59 29.46 9.52
CA LEU A 1189 -27.76 30.50 8.50
C LEU A 1189 -26.71 31.62 8.64
N GLY A 1190 -26.38 32.04 9.86
CA GLY A 1190 -25.42 33.11 10.12
C GLY A 1190 -23.98 32.77 9.75
N VAL A 1191 -23.52 31.55 10.07
CA VAL A 1191 -22.16 31.10 9.69
C VAL A 1191 -22.06 30.87 8.18
N LEU A 1192 -23.08 30.26 7.56
CA LEU A 1192 -23.10 30.05 6.11
C LEU A 1192 -23.14 31.40 5.37
N SER A 1193 -23.98 32.34 5.81
CA SER A 1193 -24.04 33.71 5.28
C SER A 1193 -22.68 34.41 5.31
N ALA A 1194 -22.00 34.41 6.47
CA ALA A 1194 -20.68 35.04 6.60
C ALA A 1194 -19.59 34.36 5.76
N LEU A 1195 -19.64 33.02 5.60
CA LEU A 1195 -18.70 32.27 4.76
C LEU A 1195 -18.88 32.60 3.28
N LEU A 1196 -20.13 32.63 2.80
CA LEU A 1196 -20.48 32.78 1.38
C LEU A 1196 -20.28 34.22 0.85
N THR A 1197 -20.17 35.24 1.71
CA THR A 1197 -19.87 36.63 1.30
C THR A 1197 -18.47 37.13 1.69
N MET A 1198 -17.57 36.24 2.14
CA MET A 1198 -16.21 36.63 2.55
C MET A 1198 -15.24 36.84 1.36
N GLY A 1199 -15.60 36.34 0.19
CA GLY A 1199 -14.80 36.32 -1.04
C GLY A 1199 -15.16 35.12 -1.92
N THR A 1200 -14.51 35.00 -3.08
CA THR A 1200 -14.74 33.88 -4.02
C THR A 1200 -14.25 32.56 -3.42
N LEU A 1201 -15.16 31.60 -3.20
CA LEU A 1201 -14.79 30.30 -2.65
C LEU A 1201 -14.22 29.38 -3.74
N LYS A 1202 -12.96 28.95 -3.59
CA LYS A 1202 -12.35 27.91 -4.43
C LYS A 1202 -12.23 26.59 -3.68
N ARG A 1203 -12.50 25.50 -4.40
CA ARG A 1203 -12.39 24.13 -3.93
C ARG A 1203 -10.96 23.78 -3.54
N THR A 1204 -10.80 22.89 -2.56
CA THR A 1204 -9.50 22.32 -2.19
C THR A 1204 -9.58 20.78 -2.18
N PRO A 1205 -8.45 20.07 -2.02
CA PRO A 1205 -8.42 18.62 -1.82
C PRO A 1205 -9.18 18.07 -0.60
N SER A 1206 -9.71 18.90 0.30
CA SER A 1206 -10.48 18.46 1.48
C SER A 1206 -11.91 18.97 1.46
N SER A 1207 -12.87 18.10 1.83
CA SER A 1207 -14.28 18.45 2.03
C SER A 1207 -14.56 19.30 3.28
N THR A 1208 -13.53 19.63 4.06
CA THR A 1208 -13.63 20.55 5.21
C THR A 1208 -12.78 21.82 5.05
N ILE A 1209 -12.16 22.05 3.89
CA ILE A 1209 -11.30 23.22 3.65
C ILE A 1209 -11.70 23.92 2.35
N VAL A 1210 -11.90 25.24 2.42
CA VAL A 1210 -12.11 26.11 1.26
C VAL A 1210 -11.01 27.15 1.18
N MET A 1211 -10.67 27.62 -0.02
CA MET A 1211 -9.81 28.77 -0.24
C MET A 1211 -10.67 29.99 -0.57
N ILE A 1212 -10.34 31.17 -0.04
CA ILE A 1212 -11.12 32.41 -0.22
C ILE A 1212 -10.25 33.45 -0.92
N GLU A 1213 -10.51 33.70 -2.19
CA GLU A 1213 -9.88 34.84 -2.90
C GLU A 1213 -10.73 36.10 -2.70
N ARG A 1214 -10.08 37.23 -2.39
CA ARG A 1214 -10.69 38.56 -2.26
C ARG A 1214 -10.46 39.37 -3.53
#